data_AF-M0B946-F1
#
_entry.id   AF-M0B946-F1
#
_cell.length_a   1.000
_cell.length_b   1.000
_cell.length_c   1.000
_cell.angle_alpha   90.00
_cell.angle_beta   90.00
_cell.angle_gamma   90.00
#
_symmetry.space_group_name_H-M   'P 1'
#
loop_
_entity.id
_entity.type
_entity.pdbx_description
1 polymer ?
#
loop_
_entity_poly.entity_id
_entity_poly.type
_entity_poly.pdbx_seq_one_letter_code
_entity_poly.pdbx_strand_id
1 'polypeptide(L)'
;MELSNLNEVNKEQINHAGARYTPQIDPEAPNIQVSEVLQPFDALAYSKRLEERLANLADELGEEWNRAPVEAKEAFKRRKQSPERVVELLRSISNRSPNDDKTELRQLTRATRFAKGKTSEVSQKLRSQHREADEEKQRDINNKISLNQNLSQSLERVSTVVEGPELPLLRDKTLFLKGEWGTGKTHFLCDLAEIRMDLELPTLLVLAETLPDDVPPLEGICQLIDSVSSPEQLLTELQSFGEEVGKRSLLLIDGINEADRELWRDELASVAEQVEDYSHVGLTLSCRTPFDEQILTSEAENHLVQVEHRGFEENEFDAQIEFFDYYNVPAPHVPLLTPEFSRPLFLKILCEAITRRDQSDQQGYLRSVASGQRSMTDILEHFAREIGEDIEADFGLIRKACWRIMKGTSTGPTHRSGIAGIMADEMQEFVTKEDAIDAIKDETSLSDPEAWDLLDRMISDGLLAETLHRNQGTTEVVRFPYQRFGDHIIARHLLAEYLKTDSETAVRRSFYVNRPLGQIFELVGNNLRFAEPGLAEAIMVEFPRRVKRVLPKEERELAFYIPKKRQYGEPIKDIFLDGLYWRSADSFTDQTDDLVGFYLEELDERVQRETFDVLVGLASRPGHPYDADRLYGYLDDMEMAERDEHWSEYLRRTTDYSTIHRIIKWVETAPVDEFSENTARNAITLLSTFLTTTDRHLRDRVTHKLYLVGLAHPGLLFEETLRALSFNDPYVRERMLASCYGVAMSMWADPDGDTLRSEIPEFAGELVKKMFQEDSDYGTKHVLSRQYAGGVIELARRIGGDCISQGEIDLTDPPLNQIDSPFRDSDSIDEDALEDVESAFHMDFSNYTVGGLVPDRGNYVDDHPEYQAVLKQIKNRVQDLGYTYEDFESIDNEIDRRNTRGRDKTKVDRYGKKYSWIAYFEMYGKRVDEGVLPTYENEVRPPDCDIDPSFPTEIKEWKPKLPELFETEYSEYCDWISGGPNPSYEDLFVKDTVDGVDGPWVLLDGKIEQASLDALRIFTFLRGVLVAEEDVSVLKQELRETEYPGNRNIPDPLEDYYTYAGEIPWSDRYGSYLREDNGSAKKNVEKAFGSHRGSSNGVEVEIPVHVFAWESHHSQLNQVSGMRFPAPALSEHIDLINHNETFDLFDSNGNRATIYREFQCDNARYDSWLLYIRKDLLEKYLEETEQTIAWLPWGERTLDHQELQAKSDELSELHNNYEHINKGIIAYQEDICD
;
A
#
# COMPACT_ATOMS: atom_id res chain seq x y z
N MET A 1 37.83 -23.85 21.18
CA MET A 1 36.42 -24.27 21.03
C MET A 1 36.19 -24.57 19.54
N GLU A 2 35.23 -25.40 19.13
CA GLU A 2 34.82 -25.51 17.71
C GLU A 2 33.44 -24.84 17.50
N LEU A 3 33.15 -24.36 16.30
CA LEU A 3 31.85 -23.75 15.96
C LEU A 3 30.68 -24.73 16.19
N SER A 4 30.92 -26.03 16.02
CA SER A 4 29.99 -27.12 16.32
C SER A 4 29.54 -27.12 17.79
N ASN A 5 30.43 -26.78 18.73
CA ASN A 5 30.10 -26.70 20.15
C ASN A 5 29.11 -25.56 20.45
N LEU A 6 29.23 -24.41 19.78
CA LEU A 6 28.28 -23.30 19.92
C LEU A 6 26.90 -23.70 19.40
N ASN A 7 26.85 -24.39 18.26
CA ASN A 7 25.60 -24.83 17.66
C ASN A 7 24.88 -25.90 18.52
N GLU A 8 25.62 -26.77 19.22
CA GLU A 8 25.03 -27.72 20.18
C GLU A 8 24.37 -26.99 21.36
N VAL A 9 25.06 -26.02 21.95
CA VAL A 9 24.52 -25.21 23.06
C VAL A 9 23.31 -24.40 22.61
N ASN A 10 23.38 -23.75 21.44
CA ASN A 10 22.25 -22.99 20.91
C ASN A 10 21.01 -23.86 20.73
N LYS A 11 21.15 -25.08 20.20
CA LYS A 11 20.03 -26.02 20.04
C LYS A 11 19.43 -26.44 21.38
N GLU A 12 20.25 -26.65 22.40
CA GLU A 12 19.77 -26.94 23.75
C GLU A 12 19.01 -25.76 24.36
N GLN A 13 19.54 -24.55 24.22
CA GLN A 13 18.92 -23.32 24.74
C GLN A 13 17.61 -22.99 24.00
N ILE A 14 17.58 -23.15 22.68
CA ILE A 14 16.37 -23.06 21.85
C ILE A 14 15.29 -24.05 22.34
N ASN A 15 15.67 -25.31 22.64
CA ASN A 15 14.73 -26.28 23.18
C ASN A 15 14.23 -25.90 24.59
N HIS A 16 15.10 -25.33 25.44
CA HIS A 16 14.73 -24.86 26.78
C HIS A 16 13.77 -23.68 26.77
N ALA A 17 13.78 -22.83 25.74
CA ALA A 17 12.82 -21.74 25.62
C ALA A 17 11.35 -22.25 25.54
N GLY A 18 11.14 -23.53 25.20
CA GLY A 18 9.88 -24.24 25.40
C GLY A 18 8.68 -23.54 24.76
N ALA A 19 7.59 -23.37 25.50
CA ALA A 19 6.37 -22.71 24.99
C ALA A 19 6.57 -21.22 24.64
N ARG A 20 7.66 -20.57 25.11
CA ARG A 20 8.03 -19.19 24.79
C ARG A 20 8.65 -19.07 23.38
N TYR A 21 9.12 -20.20 22.83
CA TYR A 21 9.67 -20.32 21.49
C TYR A 21 9.04 -21.51 20.75
N THR A 22 8.03 -21.25 19.91
CA THR A 22 7.39 -22.28 19.09
C THR A 22 7.65 -22.13 17.58
N PRO A 23 8.87 -22.37 17.07
CA PRO A 23 9.07 -22.62 15.63
C PRO A 23 9.18 -24.10 15.30
N GLN A 24 9.43 -24.98 16.28
CA GLN A 24 9.71 -26.40 16.03
C GLN A 24 8.49 -27.25 15.61
N ILE A 25 7.39 -26.64 15.18
CA ILE A 25 6.29 -27.36 14.53
C ILE A 25 6.30 -27.13 13.01
N ASP A 26 6.92 -26.06 12.48
CA ASP A 26 7.07 -25.90 11.01
C ASP A 26 8.19 -24.89 10.62
N PRO A 27 9.21 -25.29 9.84
CA PRO A 27 10.19 -24.39 9.20
C PRO A 27 9.59 -23.31 8.30
N GLU A 28 8.30 -23.39 7.96
CA GLU A 28 7.58 -22.40 7.16
C GLU A 28 6.77 -21.38 7.98
N ALA A 29 6.96 -21.32 9.31
CA ALA A 29 6.33 -20.29 10.13
C ALA A 29 6.75 -18.86 9.70
N PRO A 30 5.82 -17.90 9.63
CA PRO A 30 6.11 -16.58 9.07
C PRO A 30 7.07 -15.78 9.96
N ASN A 31 8.25 -15.48 9.41
CA ASN A 31 9.26 -14.65 10.05
C ASN A 31 9.06 -13.18 9.64
N ILE A 32 8.03 -12.54 10.20
CA ILE A 32 7.68 -11.15 9.91
C ILE A 32 8.82 -10.25 10.40
N GLN A 33 9.60 -9.71 9.48
CA GLN A 33 10.77 -8.91 9.82
C GLN A 33 10.37 -7.55 10.38
N VAL A 34 10.47 -7.38 11.70
CA VAL A 34 10.34 -6.07 12.36
C VAL A 34 11.60 -5.25 12.08
N SER A 35 11.56 -4.46 11.01
CA SER A 35 12.74 -3.74 10.48
C SER A 35 13.41 -2.83 11.52
N GLU A 36 12.65 -2.23 12.43
CA GLU A 36 13.14 -1.37 13.51
C GLU A 36 14.06 -2.09 14.50
N VAL A 37 13.85 -3.39 14.72
CA VAL A 37 14.69 -4.22 15.59
C VAL A 37 15.81 -4.85 14.76
N LEU A 38 15.50 -5.34 13.57
CA LEU A 38 16.46 -6.08 12.74
C LEU A 38 17.65 -5.22 12.27
N GLN A 39 17.41 -3.95 11.92
CA GLN A 39 18.46 -3.03 11.49
C GLN A 39 19.55 -2.76 12.56
N PRO A 40 19.21 -2.52 13.84
CA PRO A 40 20.18 -2.52 14.94
C PRO A 40 21.01 -3.81 15.03
N PHE A 41 20.40 -4.99 14.85
CA PHE A 41 21.12 -6.26 14.92
C PHE A 41 22.05 -6.46 13.71
N ASP A 42 21.67 -6.00 12.52
CA ASP A 42 22.55 -5.93 11.36
C ASP A 42 23.81 -5.09 11.64
N ALA A 43 23.62 -3.94 12.31
CA ALA A 43 24.72 -3.08 12.75
C ALA A 43 25.60 -3.73 13.83
N LEU A 44 24.98 -4.40 14.82
CA LEU A 44 25.68 -5.14 15.87
C LEU A 44 26.54 -6.26 15.28
N ALA A 45 25.97 -7.05 14.37
CA ALA A 45 26.62 -8.18 13.71
C ALA A 45 27.64 -7.80 12.64
N TYR A 46 27.62 -6.55 12.16
CA TYR A 46 28.33 -6.11 10.96
C TYR A 46 27.89 -6.90 9.71
N SER A 47 26.58 -7.17 9.60
CA SER A 47 26.04 -8.11 8.61
C SER A 47 26.26 -7.66 7.17
N LYS A 48 26.10 -8.58 6.20
CA LYS A 48 26.13 -8.24 4.77
C LYS A 48 25.01 -7.27 4.39
N ARG A 49 23.84 -7.39 5.02
CA ARG A 49 22.69 -6.52 4.79
C ARG A 49 22.99 -5.07 5.18
N LEU A 50 23.72 -4.85 6.28
CA LEU A 50 24.23 -3.52 6.61
C LEU A 50 25.17 -2.98 5.53
N GLU A 51 26.11 -3.78 5.05
CA GLU A 51 27.09 -3.36 4.04
C GLU A 51 26.41 -2.91 2.75
N GLU A 52 25.47 -3.71 2.24
CA GLU A 52 24.66 -3.40 1.05
C GLU A 52 23.85 -2.11 1.26
N ARG A 53 23.23 -1.96 2.43
CA ARG A 53 22.46 -0.74 2.76
C ARG A 53 23.33 0.51 2.83
N LEU A 54 24.50 0.45 3.48
CA LEU A 54 25.43 1.58 3.54
C LEU A 54 26.00 1.92 2.16
N ALA A 55 26.25 0.91 1.31
CA ALA A 55 26.67 1.10 -0.08
C ALA A 55 25.58 1.79 -0.90
N ASN A 56 24.33 1.32 -0.82
CA ASN A 56 23.19 1.93 -1.51
C ASN A 56 22.98 3.40 -1.07
N LEU A 57 23.07 3.69 0.23
CA LEU A 57 23.00 5.07 0.73
C LEU A 57 24.14 5.94 0.18
N ALA A 58 25.34 5.38 0.04
CA ALA A 58 26.48 6.08 -0.54
C ALA A 58 26.28 6.36 -2.03
N ASP A 59 25.70 5.41 -2.77
CA ASP A 59 25.42 5.55 -4.20
C ASP A 59 24.30 6.56 -4.45
N GLU A 60 23.17 6.46 -3.74
CA GLU A 60 22.08 7.44 -3.80
C GLU A 60 22.59 8.86 -3.48
N LEU A 61 23.35 9.02 -2.39
CA LEU A 61 23.90 10.33 -2.01
C LEU A 61 24.91 10.83 -3.04
N GLY A 62 25.72 9.93 -3.61
CA GLY A 62 26.68 10.25 -4.66
C GLY A 62 26.00 10.76 -5.92
N GLU A 63 24.92 10.11 -6.36
CA GLU A 63 24.13 10.52 -7.51
C GLU A 63 23.47 11.88 -7.30
N GLU A 64 22.77 12.06 -6.17
CA GLU A 64 22.10 13.33 -5.87
C GLU A 64 23.10 14.46 -5.67
N TRP A 65 24.26 14.16 -5.10
CA TRP A 65 25.34 15.11 -5.02
C TRP A 65 25.88 15.48 -6.41
N ASN A 66 26.05 14.53 -7.32
CA ASN A 66 26.50 14.82 -8.69
C ASN A 66 25.52 15.74 -9.44
N ARG A 67 24.22 15.59 -9.19
CA ARG A 67 23.15 16.42 -9.75
C ARG A 67 22.91 17.73 -8.98
N ALA A 68 23.52 17.91 -7.81
CA ALA A 68 23.28 19.06 -6.94
C ALA A 68 23.59 20.41 -7.63
N PRO A 69 22.83 21.48 -7.31
CA PRO A 69 23.00 22.76 -7.97
C PRO A 69 24.34 23.41 -7.65
N VAL A 70 24.77 24.34 -8.52
CA VAL A 70 26.06 25.04 -8.41
C VAL A 70 26.19 25.75 -7.06
N GLU A 71 25.10 26.29 -6.53
CA GLU A 71 25.05 26.95 -5.22
C GLU A 71 25.40 26.00 -4.07
N ALA A 72 24.95 24.74 -4.16
CA ALA A 72 25.34 23.70 -3.22
C ALA A 72 26.82 23.35 -3.39
N LYS A 73 27.28 23.08 -4.63
CA LYS A 73 28.70 22.80 -4.93
C LYS A 73 29.64 23.91 -4.41
N GLU A 74 29.29 25.18 -4.61
CA GLU A 74 30.06 26.33 -4.12
C GLU A 74 30.06 26.45 -2.59
N ALA A 75 28.95 26.09 -1.92
CA ALA A 75 28.90 26.07 -0.46
C ALA A 75 29.92 25.09 0.16
N PHE A 76 30.29 24.04 -0.58
CA PHE A 76 31.22 22.99 -0.15
C PHE A 76 32.62 23.04 -0.77
N LYS A 77 32.88 23.85 -1.82
CA LYS A 77 34.12 23.91 -2.64
C LYS A 77 35.47 24.00 -1.90
N ARG A 78 35.48 24.38 -0.62
CA ARG A 78 36.69 24.46 0.24
C ARG A 78 36.48 23.87 1.64
N ARG A 79 35.48 23.00 1.80
CA ARG A 79 35.13 22.38 3.07
C ARG A 79 35.66 20.95 3.09
N LYS A 80 36.27 20.58 4.22
CA LYS A 80 36.69 19.18 4.46
C LYS A 80 35.51 18.26 4.75
N GLN A 81 34.39 18.83 5.18
CA GLN A 81 33.13 18.12 5.46
C GLN A 81 32.18 18.47 4.32
N SER A 82 31.75 17.47 3.55
CA SER A 82 30.90 17.62 2.37
C SER A 82 30.14 16.32 2.10
N PRO A 83 29.10 16.33 1.24
CA PRO A 83 28.43 15.11 0.82
C PRO A 83 29.37 14.06 0.21
N GLU A 84 30.40 14.45 -0.55
CA GLU A 84 31.41 13.48 -1.03
C GLU A 84 32.15 12.81 0.12
N ARG A 85 32.50 13.57 1.17
CA ARG A 85 33.17 12.99 2.33
C ARG A 85 32.25 12.00 3.06
N VAL A 86 30.95 12.24 3.08
CA VAL A 86 29.96 11.30 3.63
C VAL A 86 29.95 10.02 2.80
N VAL A 87 29.87 10.12 1.46
CA VAL A 87 29.92 8.97 0.53
C VAL A 87 31.21 8.16 0.72
N GLU A 88 32.37 8.81 0.77
CA GLU A 88 33.66 8.15 1.01
C GLU A 88 33.66 7.38 2.34
N LEU A 89 33.14 7.98 3.41
CA LEU A 89 33.10 7.36 4.74
C LEU A 89 32.12 6.20 4.77
N LEU A 90 30.93 6.32 4.17
CA LEU A 90 29.96 5.23 4.06
C LEU A 90 30.56 4.03 3.33
N ARG A 91 31.21 4.24 2.18
CA ARG A 91 31.90 3.18 1.43
C ARG A 91 33.09 2.59 2.18
N SER A 92 33.82 3.40 2.94
CA SER A 92 34.93 2.88 3.78
C SER A 92 34.39 1.96 4.87
N ILE A 93 33.31 2.39 5.53
CA ILE A 93 32.66 1.62 6.60
C ILE A 93 31.99 0.36 6.05
N SER A 94 31.37 0.40 4.86
CA SER A 94 30.71 -0.75 4.25
C SER A 94 31.68 -1.85 3.78
N ASN A 95 32.97 -1.53 3.58
CA ASN A 95 33.98 -2.45 3.02
C ASN A 95 35.06 -2.88 4.02
N ARG A 96 34.93 -2.51 5.30
CA ARG A 96 35.92 -2.83 6.34
C ARG A 96 35.39 -3.87 7.31
N SER A 97 36.26 -4.68 7.88
CA SER A 97 35.92 -5.58 8.99
C SER A 97 35.73 -4.81 10.32
N PRO A 98 35.01 -5.40 11.29
CA PRO A 98 34.88 -4.84 12.64
C PRO A 98 36.24 -4.44 13.23
N ASN A 99 36.30 -3.25 13.83
CA ASN A 99 37.50 -2.75 14.49
C ASN A 99 37.17 -1.69 15.55
N ASP A 100 38.11 -1.41 16.44
CA ASP A 100 37.95 -0.43 17.52
C ASP A 100 38.31 1.01 17.11
N ASP A 101 38.70 1.27 15.85
CA ASP A 101 38.95 2.63 15.39
C ASP A 101 37.63 3.39 15.13
N LYS A 102 37.24 4.15 16.15
CA LYS A 102 36.04 5.00 16.16
C LYS A 102 36.22 6.29 15.35
N THR A 103 37.36 6.52 14.71
CA THR A 103 37.69 7.79 14.02
C THR A 103 36.78 8.05 12.84
N GLU A 104 36.56 7.06 11.97
CA GLU A 104 35.70 7.20 10.78
C GLU A 104 34.24 7.42 11.15
N LEU A 105 33.71 6.68 12.13
CA LEU A 105 32.33 6.87 12.62
C LEU A 105 32.11 8.30 13.15
N ARG A 106 33.07 8.84 13.93
CA ARG A 106 33.03 10.23 14.41
C ARG A 106 33.12 11.24 13.27
N GLN A 107 33.90 10.93 12.23
CA GLN A 107 33.99 11.76 11.04
C GLN A 107 32.67 11.73 10.25
N LEU A 108 32.01 10.57 10.13
CA LEU A 108 30.74 10.41 9.44
C LEU A 108 29.65 11.24 10.10
N THR A 109 29.53 11.19 11.43
CA THR A 109 28.59 12.03 12.18
C THR A 109 28.82 13.52 11.93
N ARG A 110 30.08 13.96 11.98
CA ARG A 110 30.44 15.37 11.78
C ARG A 110 30.20 15.82 10.34
N ALA A 111 30.53 14.97 9.37
CA ALA A 111 30.33 15.22 7.95
C ALA A 111 28.84 15.38 7.63
N THR A 112 28.02 14.43 8.10
CA THR A 112 26.57 14.37 7.87
C THR A 112 25.87 15.58 8.48
N ARG A 113 26.10 15.88 9.76
CA ARG A 113 25.50 17.08 10.41
C ARG A 113 25.91 18.38 9.74
N PHE A 114 27.19 18.50 9.36
CA PHE A 114 27.68 19.69 8.67
C PHE A 114 27.05 19.83 7.28
N ALA A 115 26.95 18.73 6.52
CA ALA A 115 26.32 18.69 5.21
C ALA A 115 24.84 19.07 5.31
N LYS A 116 24.07 18.46 6.20
CA LYS A 116 22.65 18.78 6.45
C LYS A 116 22.44 20.25 6.79
N GLY A 117 23.23 20.79 7.73
CA GLY A 117 23.17 22.20 8.10
C GLY A 117 23.47 23.14 6.92
N LYS A 118 24.49 22.84 6.12
CA LYS A 118 24.85 23.67 4.95
C LYS A 118 23.87 23.56 3.80
N THR A 119 23.36 22.37 3.50
CA THR A 119 22.31 22.16 2.50
C THR A 119 21.04 22.92 2.87
N SER A 120 20.70 22.99 4.17
CA SER A 120 19.60 23.83 4.67
C SER A 120 19.85 25.33 4.47
N GLU A 121 21.08 25.83 4.71
CA GLU A 121 21.43 27.23 4.40
C GLU A 121 21.29 27.53 2.89
N VAL A 122 21.70 26.60 2.03
CA VAL A 122 21.53 26.71 0.58
C VAL A 122 20.05 26.73 0.20
N SER A 123 19.22 25.89 0.81
CA SER A 123 17.76 25.91 0.63
C SER A 123 17.17 27.27 1.00
N GLN A 124 17.59 27.88 2.11
CA GLN A 124 17.13 29.21 2.51
C GLN A 124 17.53 30.29 1.50
N LYS A 125 18.77 30.21 0.99
CA LYS A 125 19.29 31.15 -0.01
C LYS A 125 18.58 31.02 -1.37
N LEU A 126 18.35 29.80 -1.85
CA LEU A 126 17.62 29.56 -3.09
C LEU A 126 16.16 30.03 -2.96
N ARG A 127 15.52 29.80 -1.81
CA ARG A 127 14.17 30.33 -1.52
C ARG A 127 14.11 31.85 -1.44
N SER A 128 15.14 32.52 -0.92
CA SER A 128 15.18 34.00 -0.96
C SER A 128 15.37 34.51 -2.39
N GLN A 129 16.23 33.87 -3.17
CA GLN A 129 16.42 34.21 -4.58
C GLN A 129 15.16 33.99 -5.41
N HIS A 130 14.41 32.93 -5.15
CA HIS A 130 13.11 32.68 -5.79
C HIS A 130 12.12 33.81 -5.54
N ARG A 131 12.00 34.29 -4.29
CA ARG A 131 11.10 35.39 -3.91
C ARG A 131 11.46 36.74 -4.56
N GLU A 132 12.71 36.92 -4.94
CA GLU A 132 13.24 38.16 -5.52
C GLU A 132 13.40 38.09 -7.05
N ALA A 133 13.08 36.95 -7.67
CA ALA A 133 13.30 36.70 -9.11
C ALA A 133 12.02 36.86 -9.94
N ASP A 134 12.19 37.35 -11.18
CA ASP A 134 11.14 37.42 -12.20
C ASP A 134 10.78 36.02 -12.75
N GLU A 135 9.59 35.86 -13.32
CA GLU A 135 8.99 34.56 -13.73
C GLU A 135 9.92 33.66 -14.57
N GLU A 136 10.66 34.22 -15.53
CA GLU A 136 11.61 33.47 -16.38
C GLU A 136 12.76 32.84 -15.58
N LYS A 137 13.20 33.48 -14.49
CA LYS A 137 14.28 32.99 -13.61
C LYS A 137 13.78 32.07 -12.50
N GLN A 138 12.49 32.16 -12.14
CA GLN A 138 11.90 31.29 -11.13
C GLN A 138 11.94 29.82 -11.53
N ARG A 139 11.77 29.50 -12.83
CA ARG A 139 11.85 28.11 -13.33
C ARG A 139 13.22 27.48 -13.13
N ASP A 140 14.31 28.20 -13.42
CA ASP A 140 15.69 27.74 -13.16
C ASP A 140 15.96 27.58 -11.66
N ILE A 141 15.49 28.54 -10.85
CA ILE A 141 15.64 28.49 -9.39
C ILE A 141 14.83 27.32 -8.80
N ASN A 142 13.64 27.02 -9.30
CA ASN A 142 12.82 25.88 -8.87
C ASN A 142 13.49 24.55 -9.16
N ASN A 143 14.11 24.41 -10.34
CA ASN A 143 14.92 23.24 -10.64
C ASN A 143 16.09 23.08 -9.63
N LYS A 144 16.80 24.18 -9.32
CA LYS A 144 17.87 24.18 -8.31
C LYS A 144 17.36 23.86 -6.90
N ILE A 145 16.18 24.35 -6.52
CA ILE A 145 15.54 24.04 -5.24
C ILE A 145 15.23 22.55 -5.16
N SER A 146 14.63 21.98 -6.20
CA SER A 146 14.33 20.55 -6.31
C SER A 146 15.60 19.68 -6.18
N LEU A 147 16.65 20.00 -6.95
CA LEU A 147 17.94 19.31 -6.87
C LEU A 147 18.58 19.41 -5.47
N ASN A 148 18.48 20.57 -4.80
CA ASN A 148 18.98 20.73 -3.43
C ASN A 148 18.11 20.01 -2.38
N GLN A 149 16.79 19.90 -2.61
CA GLN A 149 15.87 19.12 -1.78
C GLN A 149 16.17 17.63 -1.89
N ASN A 150 16.42 17.12 -3.10
CA ASN A 150 16.81 15.74 -3.32
C ASN A 150 18.08 15.37 -2.54
N LEU A 151 19.11 16.22 -2.64
CA LEU A 151 20.32 16.11 -1.83
C LEU A 151 20.02 16.15 -0.32
N SER A 152 19.12 17.05 0.10
CA SER A 152 18.72 17.17 1.51
C SER A 152 18.01 15.91 2.02
N GLN A 153 17.16 15.29 1.21
CA GLN A 153 16.43 14.07 1.57
C GLN A 153 17.36 12.85 1.60
N SER A 154 18.29 12.73 0.66
CA SER A 154 19.31 11.68 0.71
C SER A 154 20.21 11.84 1.96
N LEU A 155 20.61 13.07 2.30
CA LEU A 155 21.30 13.36 3.56
C LEU A 155 20.44 13.05 4.79
N GLU A 156 19.11 13.18 4.71
CA GLU A 156 18.20 12.81 5.81
C GLU A 156 18.20 11.30 6.05
N ARG A 157 18.14 10.48 4.98
CA ARG A 157 18.26 9.01 5.08
C ARG A 157 19.56 8.58 5.75
N VAL A 158 20.67 9.22 5.39
CA VAL A 158 21.96 9.00 6.08
C VAL A 158 21.94 9.50 7.52
N SER A 159 21.25 10.62 7.79
CA SER A 159 21.06 11.16 9.15
C SER A 159 20.34 10.14 10.03
N THR A 160 19.31 9.44 9.52
CA THR A 160 18.59 8.39 10.26
C THR A 160 19.54 7.30 10.77
N VAL A 161 20.47 6.83 9.94
CA VAL A 161 21.51 5.86 10.35
C VAL A 161 22.45 6.45 11.41
N VAL A 162 22.88 7.69 11.21
CA VAL A 162 23.87 8.37 12.05
C VAL A 162 23.31 8.76 13.43
N GLU A 163 22.02 9.06 13.50
CA GLU A 163 21.30 9.50 14.70
C GLU A 163 20.56 8.35 15.39
N GLY A 164 20.30 7.25 14.68
CA GLY A 164 19.71 6.02 15.19
C GLY A 164 20.68 5.10 15.95
N PRO A 165 20.19 3.95 16.45
CA PRO A 165 20.96 3.00 17.27
C PRO A 165 22.09 2.29 16.52
N GLU A 166 22.04 2.26 15.19
CA GLU A 166 23.01 1.56 14.33
C GLU A 166 24.45 2.08 14.50
N LEU A 167 24.63 3.40 14.47
CA LEU A 167 25.97 3.99 14.57
C LEU A 167 26.61 3.79 15.96
N PRO A 168 25.89 3.96 17.10
CA PRO A 168 26.33 3.50 18.40
C PRO A 168 26.67 2.01 18.45
N LEU A 169 25.87 1.12 17.84
CA LEU A 169 26.13 -0.33 17.86
C LEU A 169 27.38 -0.73 17.05
N LEU A 170 27.66 -0.01 15.96
CA LEU A 170 28.95 -0.15 15.26
C LEU A 170 30.13 0.23 16.13
N ARG A 171 29.92 1.12 17.11
CA ARG A 171 30.94 1.70 17.99
C ARG A 171 31.14 0.93 19.29
N ASP A 172 30.05 0.56 19.95
CA ASP A 172 30.04 0.10 21.35
C ASP A 172 29.73 -1.39 21.48
N LYS A 173 29.13 -2.01 20.45
CA LYS A 173 29.04 -3.49 20.28
C LYS A 173 28.15 -4.19 21.30
N THR A 174 27.34 -3.45 22.04
CA THR A 174 26.57 -3.92 23.18
C THR A 174 25.16 -3.35 23.10
N LEU A 175 24.17 -4.24 23.07
CA LEU A 175 22.75 -3.93 22.86
C LEU A 175 21.92 -4.36 24.07
N PHE A 176 21.00 -3.50 24.49
CA PHE A 176 19.98 -3.83 25.49
C PHE A 176 18.60 -3.80 24.84
N LEU A 177 18.01 -4.98 24.63
CA LEU A 177 16.73 -5.17 23.98
C LEU A 177 15.61 -5.17 25.02
N LYS A 178 14.81 -4.11 25.06
CA LYS A 178 13.67 -3.99 25.98
C LYS A 178 12.34 -4.10 25.25
N GLY A 179 11.28 -4.45 25.97
CA GLY A 179 9.93 -4.46 25.44
C GLY A 179 8.96 -5.15 26.37
N GLU A 180 7.67 -4.93 26.17
CA GLU A 180 6.63 -5.52 27.02
C GLU A 180 6.59 -7.05 26.91
N TRP A 181 5.82 -7.67 27.80
CA TRP A 181 5.53 -9.09 27.73
C TRP A 181 4.75 -9.41 26.44
N GLY A 182 5.09 -10.52 25.77
CA GLY A 182 4.41 -10.98 24.56
C GLY A 182 4.74 -10.22 23.27
N THR A 183 5.74 -9.33 23.27
CA THR A 183 6.17 -8.60 22.05
C THR A 183 7.04 -9.41 21.10
N GLY A 184 7.57 -10.58 21.51
CA GLY A 184 8.33 -11.49 20.65
C GLY A 184 9.86 -11.48 20.82
N LYS A 185 10.42 -10.85 21.87
CA LYS A 185 11.90 -10.76 22.08
C LYS A 185 12.62 -12.11 22.06
N THR A 186 12.21 -13.07 22.89
CA THR A 186 12.80 -14.42 22.95
C THR A 186 12.71 -15.10 21.59
N HIS A 187 11.57 -14.97 20.91
CA HIS A 187 11.35 -15.52 19.59
C HIS A 187 12.32 -14.93 18.55
N PHE A 188 12.41 -13.60 18.48
CA PHE A 188 13.34 -12.90 17.61
C PHE A 188 14.80 -13.31 17.83
N LEU A 189 15.25 -13.42 19.10
CA LEU A 189 16.63 -13.80 19.40
C LEU A 189 16.95 -15.24 19.05
N CYS A 190 16.00 -16.15 19.23
CA CYS A 190 16.15 -17.54 18.83
C CYS A 190 16.17 -17.69 17.30
N ASP A 191 15.27 -17.02 16.57
CA ASP A 191 15.27 -17.01 15.09
C ASP A 191 16.55 -16.41 14.52
N LEU A 192 17.02 -15.30 15.11
CA LEU A 192 18.29 -14.71 14.73
C LEU A 192 19.45 -15.69 14.95
N ALA A 193 19.43 -16.47 16.04
CA ALA A 193 20.43 -17.50 16.28
C ALA A 193 20.34 -18.62 15.23
N GLU A 194 19.15 -19.12 14.90
CA GLU A 194 18.95 -20.15 13.87
C GLU A 194 19.43 -19.70 12.49
N ILE A 195 18.97 -18.54 12.00
CA ILE A 195 19.39 -17.98 10.71
C ILE A 195 20.91 -17.84 10.64
N ARG A 196 21.55 -17.40 11.73
CA ARG A 196 23.00 -17.24 11.77
C ARG A 196 23.73 -18.58 11.83
N MET A 197 23.20 -19.58 12.53
CA MET A 197 23.76 -20.93 12.54
C MET A 197 23.72 -21.55 11.13
N ASP A 198 22.62 -21.38 10.40
CA ASP A 198 22.46 -21.88 9.03
C ASP A 198 23.40 -21.20 8.02
N LEU A 199 23.74 -19.94 8.28
CA LEU A 199 24.74 -19.17 7.52
C LEU A 199 26.19 -19.42 7.99
N GLU A 200 26.41 -20.38 8.90
CA GLU A 200 27.71 -20.69 9.51
C GLU A 200 28.37 -19.47 10.22
N LEU A 201 27.55 -18.55 10.73
CA LEU A 201 28.02 -17.37 11.46
C LEU A 201 28.09 -17.63 12.97
N PRO A 202 29.18 -17.26 13.66
CA PRO A 202 29.35 -17.59 15.07
C PRO A 202 28.33 -16.84 15.93
N THR A 203 27.57 -17.61 16.72
CA THR A 203 26.52 -17.10 17.59
C THR A 203 26.40 -18.01 18.81
N LEU A 204 26.24 -17.43 19.99
CA LEU A 204 25.98 -18.14 21.25
C LEU A 204 24.74 -17.51 21.88
N LEU A 205 23.65 -18.28 21.94
CA LEU A 205 22.41 -17.92 22.62
C LEU A 205 22.38 -18.59 23.99
N VAL A 206 22.02 -17.83 25.02
CA VAL A 206 21.86 -18.30 26.40
C VAL A 206 20.58 -17.70 26.97
N LEU A 207 19.74 -18.56 27.55
CA LEU A 207 18.61 -18.13 28.38
C LEU A 207 19.14 -17.84 29.78
N ALA A 208 18.94 -16.62 30.28
CA ALA A 208 19.47 -16.21 31.57
C ALA A 208 18.99 -17.10 32.73
N GLU A 209 17.74 -17.61 32.66
CA GLU A 209 17.15 -18.52 33.66
C GLU A 209 17.89 -19.86 33.82
N THR A 210 18.74 -20.23 32.85
CA THR A 210 19.53 -21.47 32.90
C THR A 210 20.86 -21.31 33.62
N LEU A 211 21.22 -20.09 34.01
CA LEU A 211 22.48 -19.77 34.69
C LEU A 211 22.35 -19.96 36.22
N PRO A 212 23.45 -20.31 36.92
CA PRO A 212 23.43 -20.39 38.38
C PRO A 212 23.25 -19.01 39.04
N ASP A 213 22.40 -18.94 40.07
CA ASP A 213 22.06 -17.69 40.78
C ASP A 213 23.16 -17.16 41.72
N ASP A 214 24.22 -17.93 41.98
CA ASP A 214 25.30 -17.59 42.93
C ASP A 214 26.66 -17.33 42.27
N VAL A 215 26.71 -17.28 40.94
CA VAL A 215 27.94 -17.17 40.14
C VAL A 215 27.81 -16.00 39.14
N PRO A 216 28.86 -15.17 38.94
CA PRO A 216 28.83 -14.11 37.94
C PRO A 216 28.41 -14.60 36.55
N PRO A 217 27.58 -13.86 35.78
CA PRO A 217 26.93 -14.38 34.57
C PRO A 217 27.87 -15.00 33.52
N LEU A 218 29.01 -14.35 33.21
CA LEU A 218 29.97 -14.89 32.24
C LEU A 218 30.67 -16.17 32.74
N GLU A 219 30.87 -16.29 34.05
CA GLU A 219 31.39 -17.54 34.65
C GLU A 219 30.34 -18.64 34.59
N GLY A 220 29.06 -18.32 34.80
CA GLY A 220 27.93 -19.23 34.61
C GLY A 220 27.86 -19.75 33.16
N ILE A 221 28.04 -18.86 32.17
CA ILE A 221 28.08 -19.27 30.74
C ILE A 221 29.25 -20.21 30.47
N CYS A 222 30.41 -20.00 31.10
CA CYS A 222 31.52 -20.94 30.97
C CYS A 222 31.18 -22.34 31.53
N GLN A 223 30.35 -22.42 32.58
CA GLN A 223 29.90 -23.72 33.12
C GLN A 223 28.92 -24.44 32.20
N LEU A 224 28.17 -23.72 31.36
CA LEU A 224 27.33 -24.31 30.31
C LEU A 224 28.15 -24.89 29.15
N ILE A 225 29.40 -24.44 28.98
CA ILE A 225 30.26 -24.83 27.87
C ILE A 225 31.48 -25.60 28.42
N ASP A 226 31.39 -26.92 28.47
CA ASP A 226 32.42 -27.83 29.02
C ASP A 226 33.87 -27.57 28.52
N SER A 227 34.02 -26.96 27.34
CA SER A 227 35.32 -26.70 26.70
C SER A 227 35.98 -25.37 27.10
N VAL A 228 35.32 -24.55 27.92
CA VAL A 228 35.77 -23.20 28.31
C VAL A 228 35.92 -23.10 29.82
N SER A 229 37.05 -22.54 30.29
CA SER A 229 37.41 -22.51 31.71
C SER A 229 37.40 -21.12 32.36
N SER A 230 37.24 -20.05 31.56
CA SER A 230 37.14 -18.66 32.05
C SER A 230 36.43 -17.73 31.06
N PRO A 231 35.84 -16.61 31.53
CA PRO A 231 35.25 -15.58 30.66
C PRO A 231 36.21 -15.03 29.60
N GLU A 232 37.47 -14.81 29.97
CA GLU A 232 38.51 -14.35 29.03
C GLU A 232 38.71 -15.37 27.89
N GLN A 233 38.74 -16.67 28.21
CA GLN A 233 38.86 -17.71 27.20
C GLN A 233 37.62 -17.74 26.28
N LEU A 234 36.41 -17.59 26.83
CA LEU A 234 35.16 -17.55 26.06
C LEU A 234 35.20 -16.42 25.01
N LEU A 235 35.48 -15.20 25.46
CA LEU A 235 35.47 -14.02 24.61
C LEU A 235 36.61 -14.04 23.58
N THR A 236 37.79 -14.55 23.94
CA THR A 236 38.90 -14.75 22.97
C THR A 236 38.55 -15.77 21.88
N GLU A 237 37.85 -16.84 22.21
CA GLU A 237 37.41 -17.83 21.22
C GLU A 237 36.32 -17.25 20.30
N LEU A 238 35.32 -16.55 20.86
CA LEU A 238 34.31 -15.83 20.06
C LEU A 238 34.94 -14.77 19.14
N GLN A 239 35.91 -14.00 19.64
CA GLN A 239 36.67 -13.05 18.82
C GLN A 239 37.35 -13.75 17.64
N SER A 240 38.03 -14.88 17.90
CA SER A 240 38.76 -15.63 16.87
C SER A 240 37.83 -16.13 15.77
N PHE A 241 36.65 -16.63 16.13
CA PHE A 241 35.63 -17.03 15.15
C PHE A 241 35.11 -15.85 14.32
N GLY A 242 34.88 -14.70 14.96
CA GLY A 242 34.42 -13.50 14.26
C GLY A 242 35.46 -12.96 13.28
N GLU A 243 36.74 -12.98 13.67
CA GLU A 243 37.87 -12.62 12.80
C GLU A 243 37.95 -13.53 11.57
N GLU A 244 37.71 -14.83 11.72
CA GLU A 244 37.76 -15.80 10.62
C GLU A 244 36.69 -15.52 9.54
N VAL A 245 35.47 -15.17 9.96
CA VAL A 245 34.37 -14.84 9.04
C VAL A 245 34.35 -13.37 8.61
N GLY A 246 35.18 -12.51 9.22
CA GLY A 246 35.24 -11.07 8.98
C GLY A 246 34.01 -10.30 9.49
N LYS A 247 33.27 -10.87 10.45
CA LYS A 247 31.99 -10.37 11.02
C LYS A 247 32.04 -10.45 12.54
N ARG A 248 31.03 -9.92 13.26
CA ARG A 248 30.97 -10.14 14.71
C ARG A 248 30.33 -11.48 15.05
N SER A 249 30.96 -12.19 15.97
CA SER A 249 30.33 -13.25 16.75
C SER A 249 29.30 -12.61 17.69
N LEU A 250 28.10 -13.19 17.80
CA LEU A 250 27.08 -12.67 18.70
C LEU A 250 26.98 -13.50 19.98
N LEU A 251 26.98 -12.83 21.13
CA LEU A 251 26.58 -13.37 22.42
C LEU A 251 25.20 -12.81 22.76
N LEU A 252 24.18 -13.66 22.69
CA LEU A 252 22.79 -13.32 22.93
C LEU A 252 22.37 -13.88 24.28
N ILE A 253 22.01 -13.01 25.22
CA ILE A 253 21.54 -13.40 26.55
C ILE A 253 20.10 -12.92 26.68
N ASP A 254 19.16 -13.87 26.64
CA ASP A 254 17.73 -13.58 26.67
C ASP A 254 17.17 -13.65 28.09
N GLY A 255 16.26 -12.73 28.41
CA GLY A 255 15.41 -12.82 29.60
C GLY A 255 16.13 -12.59 30.92
N ILE A 256 17.03 -11.61 31.05
CA ILE A 256 17.79 -11.39 32.30
C ILE A 256 16.90 -11.11 33.51
N ASN A 257 15.66 -10.64 33.30
CA ASN A 257 14.65 -10.47 34.34
C ASN A 257 14.06 -11.78 34.90
N GLU A 258 14.37 -12.91 34.28
CA GLU A 258 13.90 -14.26 34.62
C GLU A 258 14.92 -15.03 35.48
N ALA A 259 16.13 -14.46 35.66
CA ALA A 259 17.17 -14.95 36.55
C ALA A 259 17.31 -14.07 37.81
N ASP A 260 18.30 -14.32 38.67
CA ASP A 260 18.54 -13.49 39.86
C ASP A 260 18.80 -12.01 39.51
N ARG A 261 17.80 -11.17 39.77
CA ARG A 261 17.77 -9.76 39.36
C ARG A 261 18.80 -8.91 40.10
N GLU A 262 19.13 -9.25 41.35
CA GLU A 262 20.11 -8.51 42.15
C GLU A 262 21.52 -8.77 41.62
N LEU A 263 21.85 -10.03 41.36
CA LEU A 263 23.10 -10.45 40.72
C LEU A 263 23.25 -9.78 39.35
N TRP A 264 22.22 -9.86 38.50
CA TRP A 264 22.26 -9.23 37.18
C TRP A 264 22.41 -7.72 37.26
N ARG A 265 21.73 -7.05 38.20
CA ARG A 265 21.88 -5.61 38.42
C ARG A 265 23.30 -5.21 38.80
N ASP A 266 23.94 -5.97 39.68
CA ASP A 266 25.27 -5.70 40.19
C ASP A 266 26.37 -6.01 39.15
N GLU A 267 26.15 -7.03 38.31
CA GLU A 267 27.14 -7.49 37.31
C GLU A 267 26.93 -6.92 35.90
N LEU A 268 25.78 -6.29 35.58
CA LEU A 268 25.40 -5.86 34.22
C LEU A 268 26.48 -5.00 33.54
N ALA A 269 27.01 -4.02 34.28
CA ALA A 269 28.06 -3.12 33.78
C ALA A 269 29.35 -3.90 33.53
N SER A 270 29.73 -4.82 34.43
CA SER A 270 30.93 -5.64 34.28
C SER A 270 30.86 -6.54 33.05
N VAL A 271 29.70 -7.16 32.80
CA VAL A 271 29.47 -8.00 31.61
C VAL A 271 29.65 -7.17 30.33
N ALA A 272 29.07 -5.98 30.26
CA ALA A 272 29.22 -5.10 29.11
C ALA A 272 30.68 -4.63 28.91
N GLU A 273 31.35 -4.19 29.98
CA GLU A 273 32.75 -3.75 29.95
C GLU A 273 33.70 -4.85 29.46
N GLN A 274 33.51 -6.10 29.91
CA GLN A 274 34.36 -7.21 29.49
C GLN A 274 34.27 -7.50 27.98
N VAL A 275 33.09 -7.30 27.37
CA VAL A 275 32.90 -7.49 25.92
C VAL A 275 33.47 -6.32 25.11
N GLU A 276 33.52 -5.10 25.67
CA GLU A 276 34.02 -3.90 24.96
C GLU A 276 35.45 -4.05 24.46
N ASP A 277 36.29 -4.88 25.10
CA ASP A 277 37.68 -5.12 24.70
C ASP A 277 37.83 -5.99 23.44
N TYR A 278 36.73 -6.57 22.93
CA TYR A 278 36.73 -7.50 21.80
C TYR A 278 36.02 -6.88 20.58
N SER A 279 36.73 -6.58 19.50
CA SER A 279 36.21 -5.88 18.31
C SER A 279 35.23 -6.72 17.46
N HIS A 280 35.38 -8.04 17.50
CA HIS A 280 34.61 -9.02 16.72
C HIS A 280 33.59 -9.77 17.58
N VAL A 281 33.26 -9.27 18.77
CA VAL A 281 32.19 -9.82 19.62
C VAL A 281 31.12 -8.75 19.83
N GLY A 282 29.85 -9.10 19.61
CA GLY A 282 28.69 -8.27 19.91
C GLY A 282 27.84 -8.90 20.99
N LEU A 283 27.45 -8.13 22.01
CA LEU A 283 26.60 -8.59 23.11
C LEU A 283 25.18 -8.07 22.94
N THR A 284 24.20 -8.93 23.22
CA THR A 284 22.80 -8.55 23.40
C THR A 284 22.29 -9.07 24.73
N LEU A 285 21.61 -8.19 25.48
CA LEU A 285 20.92 -8.52 26.72
C LEU A 285 19.44 -8.16 26.55
N SER A 286 18.54 -9.12 26.77
CA SER A 286 17.09 -8.91 26.66
C SER A 286 16.44 -8.77 28.03
N CYS A 287 15.52 -7.82 28.19
CA CYS A 287 14.80 -7.57 29.44
C CYS A 287 13.35 -7.15 29.18
N ARG A 288 12.42 -7.64 29.99
CA ARG A 288 11.02 -7.18 29.97
C ARG A 288 10.88 -5.81 30.65
N THR A 289 10.09 -4.93 30.07
CA THR A 289 9.64 -3.70 30.76
C THR A 289 8.51 -4.05 31.74
N PRO A 290 8.47 -3.47 32.97
CA PRO A 290 9.35 -2.44 33.54
C PRO A 290 10.54 -2.97 34.38
N PHE A 291 10.86 -4.27 34.31
CA PHE A 291 11.96 -4.85 35.11
C PHE A 291 13.35 -4.31 34.72
N ASP A 292 13.46 -3.76 33.51
CA ASP A 292 14.63 -3.02 33.07
C ASP A 292 14.97 -1.89 34.06
N GLU A 293 14.00 -1.21 34.66
CA GLU A 293 14.26 -0.14 35.64
C GLU A 293 14.94 -0.62 36.94
N GLN A 294 14.81 -1.91 37.28
CA GLN A 294 15.48 -2.50 38.45
C GLN A 294 16.89 -2.96 38.11
N ILE A 295 17.05 -3.56 36.93
CA ILE A 295 18.28 -4.24 36.53
C ILE A 295 19.26 -3.25 35.88
N LEU A 296 18.75 -2.32 35.06
CA LEU A 296 19.56 -1.35 34.33
C LEU A 296 19.96 -0.18 35.24
N THR A 297 21.17 -0.24 35.77
CA THR A 297 21.76 0.86 36.55
C THR A 297 22.25 2.00 35.65
N SER A 298 22.33 3.22 36.18
CA SER A 298 22.88 4.38 35.44
C SER A 298 24.33 4.20 34.99
N GLU A 299 25.06 3.28 35.62
CA GLU A 299 26.41 2.88 35.20
C GLU A 299 26.32 2.03 33.93
N ALA A 300 25.54 0.94 33.96
CA ALA A 300 25.32 0.06 32.81
C ALA A 300 24.67 0.74 31.60
N GLU A 301 23.80 1.75 31.81
CA GLU A 301 23.21 2.53 30.72
C GLU A 301 24.25 3.19 29.80
N ASN A 302 25.43 3.54 30.32
CA ASN A 302 26.48 4.17 29.52
C ASN A 302 27.18 3.17 28.58
N HIS A 303 27.04 1.88 28.85
CA HIS A 303 27.69 0.79 28.12
C HIS A 303 26.72 0.07 27.19
N LEU A 304 25.42 0.37 27.19
CA LEU A 304 24.40 -0.40 26.49
C LEU A 304 23.57 0.49 25.57
N VAL A 305 23.55 0.17 24.27
CA VAL A 305 22.65 0.82 23.32
C VAL A 305 21.26 0.22 23.47
N GLN A 306 20.30 1.03 23.90
CA GLN A 306 18.92 0.58 24.13
C GLN A 306 18.13 0.50 22.81
N VAL A 307 17.46 -0.62 22.58
CA VAL A 307 16.53 -0.85 21.47
C VAL A 307 15.22 -1.40 22.03
N GLU A 308 14.08 -0.92 21.53
CA GLU A 308 12.75 -1.32 21.98
C GLU A 308 12.08 -2.23 20.95
N HIS A 309 11.57 -3.38 21.39
CA HIS A 309 10.80 -4.31 20.56
C HIS A 309 9.31 -4.11 20.79
N ARG A 310 8.63 -3.51 19.81
CA ARG A 310 7.21 -3.12 19.88
C ARG A 310 6.20 -4.16 19.38
N GLY A 311 6.67 -5.24 18.75
CA GLY A 311 5.80 -6.27 18.16
C GLY A 311 5.60 -5.99 16.67
N PHE A 312 4.40 -6.22 16.12
CA PHE A 312 4.06 -5.94 14.72
C PHE A 312 3.48 -4.54 14.49
N GLU A 313 3.71 -3.61 15.43
CA GLU A 313 3.39 -2.20 15.21
C GLU A 313 4.05 -1.76 13.89
N GLU A 314 3.26 -1.15 12.98
CA GLU A 314 3.61 -0.80 11.59
C GLU A 314 3.56 -1.91 10.52
N ASN A 315 3.40 -3.20 10.87
CA ASN A 315 3.22 -4.32 9.92
C ASN A 315 1.99 -5.19 10.28
N GLU A 316 0.95 -4.58 10.84
CA GLU A 316 -0.11 -5.33 11.53
C GLU A 316 -0.91 -6.26 10.60
N PHE A 317 -1.20 -5.81 9.39
CA PHE A 317 -2.04 -6.56 8.44
C PHE A 317 -1.29 -7.69 7.75
N ASP A 318 -0.04 -7.44 7.32
CA ASP A 318 0.79 -8.49 6.74
C ASP A 318 1.04 -9.57 7.80
N ALA A 319 1.26 -9.17 9.06
CA ALA A 319 1.36 -10.09 10.18
C ALA A 319 0.07 -10.90 10.43
N GLN A 320 -1.09 -10.28 10.34
CA GLN A 320 -2.38 -10.97 10.50
C GLN A 320 -2.60 -12.02 9.42
N ILE A 321 -2.37 -11.66 8.15
CA ILE A 321 -2.54 -12.57 7.00
C ILE A 321 -1.60 -13.76 7.15
N GLU A 322 -0.32 -13.49 7.41
CA GLU A 322 0.69 -14.54 7.59
C GLU A 322 0.34 -15.48 8.77
N PHE A 323 -0.19 -14.95 9.88
CA PHE A 323 -0.67 -15.79 10.98
C PHE A 323 -1.88 -16.65 10.57
N PHE A 324 -2.87 -16.09 9.86
CA PHE A 324 -4.04 -16.87 9.46
C PHE A 324 -3.67 -18.00 8.49
N ASP A 325 -2.82 -17.71 7.51
CA ASP A 325 -2.32 -18.71 6.57
C ASP A 325 -1.57 -19.81 7.31
N TYR A 326 -0.68 -19.44 8.24
CA TYR A 326 0.09 -20.40 9.04
C TYR A 326 -0.79 -21.33 9.88
N TYR A 327 -1.78 -20.80 10.59
CA TYR A 327 -2.69 -21.63 11.40
C TYR A 327 -3.79 -22.33 10.58
N ASN A 328 -3.75 -22.19 9.25
CA ASN A 328 -4.78 -22.63 8.31
C ASN A 328 -6.18 -22.17 8.74
N VAL A 329 -6.25 -20.92 9.20
CA VAL A 329 -7.46 -20.20 9.56
C VAL A 329 -7.94 -19.46 8.32
N PRO A 330 -9.22 -19.55 7.95
CA PRO A 330 -9.74 -18.82 6.80
C PRO A 330 -9.52 -17.30 6.95
N ALA A 331 -9.15 -16.66 5.83
CA ALA A 331 -8.92 -15.22 5.80
C ALA A 331 -10.18 -14.46 6.31
N PRO A 332 -9.99 -13.37 7.08
CA PRO A 332 -11.10 -12.64 7.64
C PRO A 332 -11.92 -11.94 6.55
N HIS A 333 -13.21 -12.28 6.43
CA HIS A 333 -14.16 -11.54 5.59
C HIS A 333 -14.57 -10.18 6.19
N VAL A 334 -14.02 -9.78 7.34
CA VAL A 334 -14.25 -8.48 8.00
C VAL A 334 -12.92 -8.04 8.61
N PRO A 335 -12.43 -6.82 8.37
CA PRO A 335 -11.09 -6.41 8.78
C PRO A 335 -10.94 -6.38 10.31
N LEU A 336 -9.77 -6.80 10.80
CA LEU A 336 -9.42 -6.84 12.22
C LEU A 336 -8.61 -5.58 12.60
N LEU A 337 -9.34 -4.50 12.87
CA LEU A 337 -8.77 -3.15 12.96
C LEU A 337 -8.27 -2.74 14.36
N THR A 338 -8.57 -3.51 15.41
CA THR A 338 -8.18 -3.13 16.78
C THR A 338 -6.70 -3.46 17.06
N PRO A 339 -5.93 -2.59 17.75
CA PRO A 339 -4.49 -2.77 18.00
C PRO A 339 -4.09 -4.09 18.67
N GLU A 340 -5.03 -4.76 19.35
CA GLU A 340 -4.81 -6.08 19.93
C GLU A 340 -4.49 -7.14 18.88
N PHE A 341 -5.09 -7.05 17.69
CA PHE A 341 -4.79 -7.94 16.56
C PHE A 341 -3.43 -7.65 15.91
N SER A 342 -2.64 -6.76 16.50
CA SER A 342 -1.27 -6.44 16.10
C SER A 342 -0.23 -7.04 17.04
N ARG A 343 -0.69 -7.65 18.16
CA ARG A 343 0.20 -8.31 19.14
C ARG A 343 0.35 -9.79 18.77
N PRO A 344 1.58 -10.29 18.48
CA PRO A 344 1.80 -11.66 18.01
C PRO A 344 1.16 -12.73 18.88
N LEU A 345 1.27 -12.59 20.21
CA LEU A 345 0.68 -13.55 21.13
C LEU A 345 -0.84 -13.53 21.09
N PHE A 346 -1.48 -12.36 20.96
CA PHE A 346 -2.94 -12.29 20.84
C PHE A 346 -3.45 -12.90 19.54
N LEU A 347 -2.73 -12.71 18.43
CA LEU A 347 -3.03 -13.37 17.16
C LEU A 347 -2.89 -14.89 17.24
N LYS A 348 -1.80 -15.39 17.85
CA LYS A 348 -1.61 -16.82 18.12
C LYS A 348 -2.81 -17.38 18.90
N ILE A 349 -3.21 -16.72 19.98
CA ILE A 349 -4.35 -17.12 20.81
C ILE A 349 -5.64 -17.19 20.00
N LEU A 350 -5.90 -16.14 19.21
CA LEU A 350 -7.08 -16.08 18.36
C LEU A 350 -7.09 -17.23 17.36
N CYS A 351 -5.97 -17.46 16.68
CA CYS A 351 -5.84 -18.50 15.65
C CYS A 351 -6.00 -19.90 16.26
N GLU A 352 -5.31 -20.21 17.36
CA GLU A 352 -5.47 -21.48 18.07
C GLU A 352 -6.92 -21.72 18.52
N ALA A 353 -7.60 -20.66 18.98
CA ALA A 353 -9.01 -20.72 19.36
C ALA A 353 -9.94 -21.02 18.18
N ILE A 354 -9.53 -20.66 16.96
CA ILE A 354 -10.26 -20.92 15.72
C ILE A 354 -9.95 -22.33 15.20
N THR A 355 -8.68 -22.72 15.08
CA THR A 355 -8.25 -23.99 14.48
C THR A 355 -8.83 -25.21 15.21
N ARG A 356 -9.10 -25.12 16.52
CA ARG A 356 -9.76 -26.19 17.29
C ARG A 356 -11.26 -26.35 17.03
N ARG A 357 -11.87 -25.47 16.23
CA ARG A 357 -13.28 -25.56 15.82
C ARG A 357 -13.40 -26.31 14.49
N ASP A 358 -14.56 -26.92 14.29
CA ASP A 358 -14.92 -27.49 12.99
C ASP A 358 -14.83 -26.39 11.91
N GLN A 359 -14.28 -26.72 10.73
CA GLN A 359 -14.07 -25.76 9.63
C GLN A 359 -15.33 -24.94 9.29
N SER A 360 -16.52 -25.55 9.40
CA SER A 360 -17.80 -24.86 9.16
C SER A 360 -18.11 -23.72 10.14
N ASP A 361 -17.51 -23.74 11.33
CA ASP A 361 -17.78 -22.82 12.44
C ASP A 361 -16.67 -21.76 12.61
N GLN A 362 -15.51 -21.96 11.99
CA GLN A 362 -14.34 -21.07 12.09
C GLN A 362 -14.69 -19.66 11.60
N GLN A 363 -15.27 -19.56 10.40
CA GLN A 363 -15.64 -18.28 9.79
C GLN A 363 -16.72 -17.54 10.58
N GLY A 364 -17.69 -18.28 11.14
CA GLY A 364 -18.72 -17.71 11.99
C GLY A 364 -18.16 -17.16 13.31
N TYR A 365 -17.19 -17.85 13.91
CA TYR A 365 -16.51 -17.37 15.11
C TYR A 365 -15.66 -16.14 14.84
N LEU A 366 -14.82 -16.17 13.80
CA LEU A 366 -13.97 -15.04 13.40
C LEU A 366 -14.82 -13.80 13.09
N ARG A 367 -15.93 -13.97 12.35
CA ARG A 367 -16.91 -12.89 12.11
C ARG A 367 -17.47 -12.33 13.41
N SER A 368 -17.84 -13.18 14.37
CA SER A 368 -18.39 -12.73 15.66
C SER A 368 -17.39 -11.99 16.53
N VAL A 369 -16.10 -12.31 16.40
CA VAL A 369 -14.99 -11.59 17.05
C VAL A 369 -14.78 -10.24 16.36
N ALA A 370 -14.61 -10.23 15.04
CA ALA A 370 -14.41 -9.02 14.23
C ALA A 370 -15.58 -8.02 14.37
N SER A 371 -16.81 -8.51 14.49
CA SER A 371 -18.01 -7.69 14.63
C SER A 371 -18.30 -7.23 16.06
N GLY A 372 -17.41 -7.50 17.04
CA GLY A 372 -17.62 -7.15 18.46
C GLY A 372 -18.79 -7.88 19.15
N GLN A 373 -19.32 -8.95 18.54
CA GLN A 373 -20.39 -9.76 19.15
C GLN A 373 -19.85 -10.65 20.28
N ARG A 374 -18.58 -11.08 20.17
CA ARG A 374 -17.83 -11.74 21.24
C ARG A 374 -17.03 -10.72 22.01
N SER A 375 -17.15 -10.75 23.34
CA SER A 375 -16.34 -9.88 24.20
C SER A 375 -14.89 -10.39 24.24
N MET A 376 -13.93 -9.50 24.46
CA MET A 376 -12.53 -9.84 24.73
C MET A 376 -12.39 -10.95 25.79
N THR A 377 -13.27 -10.95 26.79
CA THR A 377 -13.30 -11.98 27.83
C THR A 377 -13.66 -13.37 27.31
N ASP A 378 -14.41 -13.50 26.21
CA ASP A 378 -14.76 -14.81 25.63
C ASP A 378 -13.52 -15.46 24.99
N ILE A 379 -12.73 -14.66 24.25
CA ILE A 379 -11.48 -15.09 23.62
C ILE A 379 -10.48 -15.51 24.69
N LEU A 380 -10.38 -14.71 25.76
CA LEU A 380 -9.40 -14.95 26.81
C LEU A 380 -9.84 -15.98 27.85
N GLU A 381 -11.14 -16.19 28.08
CA GLU A 381 -11.63 -17.36 28.82
C GLU A 381 -11.25 -18.64 28.07
N HIS A 382 -11.30 -18.64 26.74
CA HIS A 382 -10.87 -19.79 25.95
C HIS A 382 -9.37 -20.01 26.09
N PHE A 383 -8.56 -18.97 25.90
CA PHE A 383 -7.11 -19.02 26.13
C PHE A 383 -6.73 -19.57 27.50
N ALA A 384 -7.31 -19.00 28.56
CA ALA A 384 -7.01 -19.39 29.94
C ALA A 384 -7.36 -20.86 30.21
N ARG A 385 -8.31 -21.41 29.45
CA ARG A 385 -8.67 -22.83 29.53
C ARG A 385 -7.72 -23.72 28.73
N GLU A 386 -7.19 -23.26 27.60
CA GLU A 386 -6.24 -24.02 26.78
C GLU A 386 -4.89 -24.16 27.49
N ILE A 387 -4.26 -23.04 27.87
CA ILE A 387 -3.01 -23.09 28.64
C ILE A 387 -3.24 -23.74 30.01
N GLY A 388 -4.39 -23.46 30.61
CA GLY A 388 -4.77 -24.04 31.89
C GLY A 388 -4.86 -25.57 31.84
N GLU A 389 -5.11 -26.22 30.70
CA GLU A 389 -5.32 -27.68 30.67
C GLU A 389 -4.06 -28.48 31.07
N ASP A 390 -2.88 -28.09 30.57
CA ASP A 390 -1.61 -28.76 30.93
C ASP A 390 -1.20 -28.43 32.37
N ILE A 391 -1.36 -27.18 32.80
CA ILE A 391 -1.11 -26.75 34.20
C ILE A 391 -2.04 -27.50 35.16
N GLU A 392 -3.32 -27.61 34.81
CA GLU A 392 -4.32 -28.33 35.61
C GLU A 392 -3.97 -29.82 35.70
N ALA A 393 -3.42 -30.42 34.64
CA ALA A 393 -2.98 -31.81 34.66
C ALA A 393 -1.75 -32.02 35.55
N ASP A 394 -0.73 -31.16 35.42
CA ASP A 394 0.52 -31.24 36.18
C ASP A 394 0.30 -31.12 37.70
N PHE A 395 -0.65 -30.27 38.11
CA PHE A 395 -0.99 -30.03 39.52
C PHE A 395 -2.22 -30.84 40.01
N GLY A 396 -2.80 -31.70 39.16
CA GLY A 396 -3.94 -32.55 39.52
C GLY A 396 -5.23 -31.78 39.84
N LEU A 397 -5.43 -30.61 39.22
CA LEU A 397 -6.56 -29.72 39.45
C LEU A 397 -7.81 -30.14 38.67
N ILE A 398 -8.97 -29.68 39.14
CA ILE A 398 -10.25 -29.84 38.42
C ILE A 398 -10.32 -28.90 37.22
N ARG A 399 -10.88 -29.39 36.11
CA ARG A 399 -11.04 -28.61 34.86
C ARG A 399 -11.55 -27.19 35.12
N LYS A 400 -10.91 -26.19 34.52
CA LYS A 400 -11.15 -24.74 34.68
C LYS A 400 -10.72 -24.17 36.03
N ALA A 401 -9.89 -24.86 36.81
CA ALA A 401 -9.34 -24.31 38.05
C ALA A 401 -8.52 -23.04 37.77
N CYS A 402 -7.65 -23.02 36.76
CA CYS A 402 -6.85 -21.85 36.43
C CYS A 402 -7.72 -20.63 36.11
N TRP A 403 -8.77 -20.82 35.29
CA TRP A 403 -9.75 -19.76 35.02
C TRP A 403 -10.51 -19.28 36.26
N ARG A 404 -10.85 -20.20 37.18
CA ARG A 404 -11.52 -19.84 38.45
C ARG A 404 -10.60 -19.11 39.41
N ILE A 405 -9.32 -19.45 39.47
CA ILE A 405 -8.31 -18.71 40.24
C ILE A 405 -8.21 -17.27 39.72
N MET A 406 -8.11 -17.09 38.40
CA MET A 406 -8.02 -15.79 37.77
C MET A 406 -9.28 -14.95 37.98
N LYS A 407 -10.45 -15.50 37.61
CA LYS A 407 -11.72 -14.76 37.60
C LYS A 407 -12.37 -14.67 38.97
N GLY A 408 -12.28 -15.72 39.78
CA GLY A 408 -13.08 -15.93 40.98
C GLY A 408 -14.36 -16.75 40.76
N THR A 409 -14.79 -17.46 41.79
CA THR A 409 -16.04 -18.23 41.82
C THR A 409 -17.15 -17.41 42.49
N SER A 410 -18.04 -16.79 41.68
CA SER A 410 -19.16 -16.01 42.21
C SER A 410 -20.22 -16.91 42.89
N THR A 411 -20.08 -17.16 44.20
CA THR A 411 -21.16 -17.70 45.02
C THR A 411 -21.18 -17.14 46.45
N GLY A 412 -21.53 -15.86 46.60
CA GLY A 412 -22.03 -15.35 47.89
C GLY A 412 -21.87 -13.85 48.12
N PRO A 413 -22.68 -13.21 49.00
CA PRO A 413 -22.66 -11.76 49.21
C PRO A 413 -21.46 -11.22 50.01
N THR A 414 -20.52 -12.05 50.47
CA THR A 414 -19.55 -11.62 51.50
C THR A 414 -18.12 -12.14 51.36
N HIS A 415 -17.75 -12.96 50.37
CA HIS A 415 -16.35 -13.24 50.04
C HIS A 415 -16.25 -13.49 48.53
N ARG A 416 -15.49 -12.63 47.86
CA ARG A 416 -15.20 -12.72 46.43
C ARG A 416 -13.83 -13.37 46.32
N SER A 417 -13.80 -14.63 45.88
CA SER A 417 -12.56 -15.39 45.68
C SER A 417 -11.88 -14.99 44.37
N GLY A 418 -10.60 -15.34 44.22
CA GLY A 418 -9.84 -15.19 42.98
C GLY A 418 -9.18 -13.82 42.77
N ILE A 419 -8.19 -13.80 41.87
CA ILE A 419 -7.27 -12.67 41.66
C ILE A 419 -8.03 -11.40 41.24
N ALA A 420 -8.95 -11.49 40.27
CA ALA A 420 -9.71 -10.32 39.82
C ALA A 420 -10.68 -9.76 40.88
N GLY A 421 -11.13 -10.60 41.82
CA GLY A 421 -11.96 -10.17 42.94
C GLY A 421 -11.16 -9.29 43.91
N ILE A 422 -9.93 -9.72 44.24
CA ILE A 422 -8.99 -8.99 45.08
C ILE A 422 -8.62 -7.64 44.42
N MET A 423 -8.25 -7.66 43.13
CA MET A 423 -7.98 -6.45 42.33
C MET A 423 -9.14 -5.44 42.37
N ALA A 424 -10.38 -5.93 42.28
CA ALA A 424 -11.57 -5.08 42.32
C ALA A 424 -11.83 -4.48 43.72
N ASP A 425 -11.53 -5.21 44.80
CA ASP A 425 -11.72 -4.73 46.16
C ASP A 425 -10.66 -3.69 46.56
N GLU A 426 -9.41 -3.89 46.10
CA GLU A 426 -8.28 -2.97 46.26
C GLU A 426 -8.36 -1.76 45.30
N MET A 427 -9.17 -1.87 44.23
CA MET A 427 -9.26 -0.93 43.10
C MET A 427 -7.92 -0.71 42.39
N GLN A 428 -7.24 -1.82 42.09
CA GLN A 428 -5.93 -1.82 41.45
C GLN A 428 -5.87 -2.90 40.36
N GLU A 429 -4.97 -2.75 39.41
CA GLU A 429 -4.77 -3.71 38.30
C GLU A 429 -3.76 -4.83 38.63
N PHE A 430 -3.43 -5.01 39.91
CA PHE A 430 -2.44 -5.99 40.40
C PHE A 430 -2.84 -6.53 41.79
N VAL A 431 -2.17 -7.60 42.20
CA VAL A 431 -2.21 -8.18 43.56
C VAL A 431 -0.80 -8.48 44.05
N THR A 432 -0.57 -8.56 45.36
CA THR A 432 0.71 -9.06 45.87
C THR A 432 0.86 -10.56 45.56
N LYS A 433 2.09 -11.08 45.56
CA LYS A 433 2.30 -12.52 45.38
C LYS A 433 1.59 -13.32 46.48
N GLU A 434 1.61 -12.82 47.72
CA GLU A 434 0.89 -13.42 48.85
C GLU A 434 -0.62 -13.47 48.63
N ASP A 435 -1.23 -12.39 48.13
CA ASP A 435 -2.67 -12.37 47.82
C ASP A 435 -3.02 -13.34 46.68
N ALA A 436 -2.15 -13.48 45.68
CA ALA A 436 -2.32 -14.45 44.61
C ALA A 436 -2.27 -15.90 45.12
N ILE A 437 -1.38 -16.18 46.09
CA ILE A 437 -1.28 -17.49 46.75
C ILE A 437 -2.54 -17.79 47.55
N ASP A 438 -3.06 -16.81 48.29
CA ASP A 438 -4.31 -16.98 49.02
C ASP A 438 -5.48 -17.25 48.06
N ALA A 439 -5.55 -16.54 46.92
CA ALA A 439 -6.53 -16.82 45.87
C ALA A 439 -6.42 -18.24 45.27
N ILE A 440 -5.19 -18.74 45.07
CA ILE A 440 -4.93 -20.10 44.59
C ILE A 440 -5.42 -21.13 45.61
N LYS A 441 -5.07 -20.95 46.88
CA LYS A 441 -5.40 -21.90 47.95
C LYS A 441 -6.91 -22.00 48.18
N ASP A 442 -7.60 -20.88 48.08
CA ASP A 442 -9.06 -20.81 48.20
C ASP A 442 -9.77 -21.66 47.13
N GLU A 443 -9.18 -21.79 45.93
CA GLU A 443 -9.78 -22.54 44.81
C GLU A 443 -9.26 -23.98 44.68
N THR A 444 -8.04 -24.29 45.15
CA THR A 444 -7.34 -25.55 44.84
C THR A 444 -7.02 -26.45 46.04
N SER A 445 -7.12 -25.95 47.28
CA SER A 445 -6.72 -26.69 48.51
C SER A 445 -5.26 -27.19 48.54
N LEU A 446 -4.39 -26.63 47.69
CA LEU A 446 -2.95 -26.94 47.66
C LEU A 446 -2.24 -26.46 48.93
N SER A 447 -1.09 -27.06 49.24
CA SER A 447 -0.21 -26.54 50.29
C SER A 447 0.50 -25.25 49.85
N ASP A 448 1.04 -24.47 50.79
CA ASP A 448 1.76 -23.22 50.48
C ASP A 448 2.85 -23.42 49.41
N PRO A 449 3.79 -24.39 49.54
CA PRO A 449 4.82 -24.61 48.52
C PRO A 449 4.24 -24.95 47.14
N GLU A 450 3.23 -25.82 47.08
CA GLU A 450 2.59 -26.20 45.81
C GLU A 450 1.82 -25.04 45.18
N ALA A 451 1.28 -24.10 45.98
CA ALA A 451 0.63 -22.90 45.49
C ALA A 451 1.63 -21.90 44.88
N TRP A 452 2.84 -21.80 45.45
CA TRP A 452 3.94 -21.04 44.87
C TRP A 452 4.39 -21.62 43.53
N ASP A 453 4.61 -22.94 43.47
CA ASP A 453 4.95 -23.63 42.23
C ASP A 453 3.88 -23.44 41.15
N LEU A 454 2.59 -23.45 41.53
CA LEU A 454 1.48 -23.19 40.61
C LEU A 454 1.45 -21.73 40.14
N LEU A 455 1.69 -20.77 41.03
CA LEU A 455 1.75 -19.35 40.66
C LEU A 455 2.87 -19.11 39.64
N ASP A 456 4.07 -19.64 39.92
CA ASP A 456 5.22 -19.53 39.02
C ASP A 456 4.94 -20.19 37.67
N ARG A 457 4.27 -21.35 37.67
CA ARG A 457 3.85 -22.00 36.43
C ARG A 457 2.82 -21.16 35.66
N MET A 458 1.83 -20.58 36.33
CA MET A 458 0.83 -19.70 35.70
C MET A 458 1.47 -18.44 35.13
N ILE A 459 2.56 -17.93 35.72
CA ILE A 459 3.33 -16.79 35.20
C ILE A 459 4.18 -17.23 34.00
N SER A 460 4.91 -18.33 34.11
CA SER A 460 5.78 -18.86 33.06
C SER A 460 5.02 -19.18 31.77
N ASP A 461 3.86 -19.82 31.91
CA ASP A 461 3.03 -20.23 30.78
C ASP A 461 2.10 -19.09 30.30
N GLY A 462 2.13 -17.92 30.95
CA GLY A 462 1.47 -16.71 30.43
C GLY A 462 -0.02 -16.55 30.77
N LEU A 463 -0.52 -17.23 31.80
CA LEU A 463 -1.83 -16.95 32.37
C LEU A 463 -1.82 -15.70 33.27
N LEU A 464 -0.70 -15.45 33.93
CA LEU A 464 -0.45 -14.29 34.78
C LEU A 464 0.85 -13.60 34.35
N ALA A 465 1.02 -12.35 34.73
CA ALA A 465 2.24 -11.61 34.49
C ALA A 465 2.74 -10.96 35.78
N GLU A 466 4.05 -11.00 35.98
CA GLU A 466 4.69 -10.27 37.06
C GLU A 466 5.02 -8.84 36.59
N THR A 467 4.93 -7.87 37.50
CA THR A 467 5.36 -6.47 37.26
C THR A 467 5.82 -5.82 38.55
N LEU A 468 6.26 -4.56 38.46
CA LEU A 468 6.73 -3.76 39.59
C LEU A 468 5.72 -2.67 39.96
N HIS A 469 5.39 -2.62 41.24
CA HIS A 469 4.59 -1.53 41.81
C HIS A 469 5.44 -0.63 42.71
N ARG A 470 5.36 0.68 42.50
CA ARG A 470 6.09 1.69 43.28
C ARG A 470 5.18 2.34 44.32
N ASN A 471 5.25 1.91 45.58
CA ASN A 471 4.58 2.55 46.71
C ASN A 471 5.47 2.55 47.96
N GLN A 472 6.06 3.71 48.32
CA GLN A 472 7.06 3.86 49.41
C GLN A 472 8.26 2.87 49.34
N GLY A 473 8.43 2.21 48.19
CA GLY A 473 9.37 1.14 47.85
C GLY A 473 8.93 0.49 46.52
N THR A 474 9.79 -0.31 45.90
CA THR A 474 9.43 -1.10 44.69
C THR A 474 9.13 -2.52 45.14
N THR A 475 7.91 -3.01 44.91
CA THR A 475 7.48 -4.37 45.28
C THR A 475 7.03 -5.11 44.02
N GLU A 476 7.34 -6.40 43.94
CA GLU A 476 6.88 -7.28 42.88
C GLU A 476 5.42 -7.64 43.09
N VAL A 477 4.63 -7.56 42.02
CA VAL A 477 3.20 -7.79 42.05
C VAL A 477 2.79 -8.64 40.85
N VAL A 478 1.64 -9.31 40.98
CA VAL A 478 1.05 -10.16 39.94
C VAL A 478 -0.12 -9.42 39.32
N ARG A 479 -0.20 -9.42 37.99
CA ARG A 479 -1.30 -8.85 37.22
C ARG A 479 -1.75 -9.80 36.12
N PHE A 480 -2.82 -9.41 35.43
CA PHE A 480 -3.19 -10.08 34.19
C PHE A 480 -2.22 -9.73 33.04
N PRO A 481 -1.93 -10.69 32.15
CA PRO A 481 -0.97 -10.51 31.05
C PRO A 481 -1.41 -9.46 30.03
N TYR A 482 -2.73 -9.29 29.86
CA TYR A 482 -3.34 -8.27 29.01
C TYR A 482 -4.07 -7.26 29.89
N GLN A 483 -3.72 -5.98 29.77
CA GLN A 483 -4.31 -4.93 30.61
C GLN A 483 -5.82 -4.83 30.40
N ARG A 484 -6.28 -4.63 29.15
CA ARG A 484 -7.71 -4.59 28.79
C ARG A 484 -8.50 -5.80 29.28
N PHE A 485 -7.88 -6.98 29.29
CA PHE A 485 -8.50 -8.18 29.85
C PHE A 485 -8.73 -8.08 31.34
N GLY A 486 -7.70 -7.69 32.08
CA GLY A 486 -7.80 -7.39 33.50
C GLY A 486 -8.89 -6.37 33.74
N ASP A 487 -8.88 -5.27 33.00
CA ASP A 487 -9.83 -4.17 33.14
C ASP A 487 -11.27 -4.64 33.00
N HIS A 488 -11.57 -5.45 31.97
CA HIS A 488 -12.91 -5.99 31.78
C HIS A 488 -13.33 -6.96 32.88
N ILE A 489 -12.47 -7.83 33.39
CA ILE A 489 -12.84 -8.75 34.48
C ILE A 489 -13.03 -7.97 35.79
N ILE A 490 -12.12 -7.06 36.11
CA ILE A 490 -12.18 -6.19 37.31
C ILE A 490 -13.45 -5.32 37.24
N ALA A 491 -13.71 -4.65 36.11
CA ALA A 491 -14.91 -3.85 35.89
C ALA A 491 -16.19 -4.65 36.10
N ARG A 492 -16.23 -5.93 35.68
CA ARG A 492 -17.41 -6.80 35.91
C ARG A 492 -17.67 -7.03 37.39
N HIS A 493 -16.63 -7.27 38.19
CA HIS A 493 -16.72 -7.42 39.65
C HIS A 493 -17.14 -6.13 40.35
N LEU A 494 -16.56 -5.01 39.96
CA LEU A 494 -16.90 -3.68 40.47
C LEU A 494 -18.37 -3.35 40.19
N LEU A 495 -18.82 -3.53 38.95
CA LEU A 495 -20.21 -3.32 38.55
C LEU A 495 -21.17 -4.28 39.27
N ALA A 496 -20.79 -5.55 39.47
CA ALA A 496 -21.63 -6.51 40.18
C ALA A 496 -21.85 -6.13 41.67
N GLU A 497 -20.85 -5.53 42.33
CA GLU A 497 -20.97 -5.11 43.73
C GLU A 497 -21.72 -3.79 43.89
N TYR A 498 -21.22 -2.80 43.15
CA TYR A 498 -21.38 -1.40 43.51
C TYR A 498 -22.44 -0.73 42.65
N LEU A 499 -22.76 -1.25 41.46
CA LEU A 499 -23.82 -0.70 40.61
C LEU A 499 -25.19 -1.14 41.15
N LYS A 500 -25.97 -0.17 41.63
CA LYS A 500 -27.36 -0.42 42.04
C LYS A 500 -28.32 -0.11 40.91
N THR A 501 -29.06 -1.12 40.48
CA THR A 501 -29.99 -1.10 39.33
C THR A 501 -31.46 -1.07 39.76
N ASP A 502 -31.76 -0.48 40.93
CA ASP A 502 -33.15 -0.41 41.44
C ASP A 502 -33.97 0.73 40.82
N SER A 503 -33.31 1.83 40.45
CA SER A 503 -33.90 3.03 39.82
C SER A 503 -32.80 3.88 39.18
N GLU A 504 -33.15 4.80 38.29
CA GLU A 504 -32.20 5.76 37.70
C GLU A 504 -31.41 6.54 38.79
N THR A 505 -32.10 6.95 39.86
CA THR A 505 -31.45 7.64 40.98
C THR A 505 -30.43 6.75 41.71
N ALA A 506 -30.70 5.44 41.83
CA ALA A 506 -29.76 4.49 42.40
C ALA A 506 -28.52 4.30 41.51
N VAL A 507 -28.71 4.26 40.19
CA VAL A 507 -27.62 4.21 39.21
C VAL A 507 -26.73 5.45 39.37
N ARG A 508 -27.29 6.66 39.32
CA ARG A 508 -26.54 7.92 39.52
C ARG A 508 -25.76 7.94 40.83
N ARG A 509 -26.39 7.50 41.93
CA ARG A 509 -25.76 7.43 43.26
C ARG A 509 -24.60 6.44 43.33
N SER A 510 -24.56 5.43 42.46
CA SER A 510 -23.47 4.45 42.41
C SER A 510 -22.15 5.08 41.95
N PHE A 511 -22.21 6.13 41.11
CA PHE A 511 -21.06 6.85 40.56
C PHE A 511 -20.73 8.17 41.28
N TYR A 512 -21.33 8.42 42.45
CA TYR A 512 -20.95 9.59 43.25
C TYR A 512 -19.49 9.52 43.69
N VAL A 513 -18.84 10.68 43.81
CA VAL A 513 -17.41 10.83 44.13
C VAL A 513 -16.95 10.01 45.34
N ASN A 514 -17.83 9.83 46.33
CA ASN A 514 -17.56 9.10 47.56
C ASN A 514 -17.92 7.59 47.49
N ARG A 515 -18.13 7.05 46.29
CA ARG A 515 -18.42 5.63 46.04
C ARG A 515 -17.32 5.01 45.19
N PRO A 516 -17.08 3.69 45.33
CA PRO A 516 -16.07 2.96 44.56
C PRO A 516 -16.10 3.23 43.05
N LEU A 517 -17.24 3.02 42.39
CA LEU A 517 -17.38 3.28 40.95
C LEU A 517 -17.17 4.74 40.58
N GLY A 518 -17.46 5.67 41.50
CA GLY A 518 -17.16 7.08 41.27
C GLY A 518 -15.66 7.35 41.29
N GLN A 519 -14.89 6.75 42.19
CA GLN A 519 -13.46 7.02 42.37
C GLN A 519 -12.63 6.74 41.12
N ILE A 520 -13.04 5.76 40.30
CA ILE A 520 -12.38 5.41 39.03
C ILE A 520 -12.37 6.58 38.04
N PHE A 521 -13.38 7.45 38.09
CA PHE A 521 -13.49 8.65 37.25
C PHE A 521 -12.88 9.89 37.92
N GLU A 522 -11.96 9.72 38.87
CA GLU A 522 -11.19 10.82 39.43
C GLU A 522 -10.13 11.30 38.43
N LEU A 523 -9.96 12.62 38.34
CA LEU A 523 -9.03 13.24 37.40
C LEU A 523 -7.72 13.55 38.12
N VAL A 524 -6.61 13.18 37.52
CA VAL A 524 -5.26 13.31 38.08
C VAL A 524 -4.36 14.07 37.12
N GLY A 525 -3.41 14.81 37.69
CA GLY A 525 -2.38 15.55 36.95
C GLY A 525 -2.89 16.84 36.29
N ASN A 526 -1.96 17.57 35.66
CA ASN A 526 -2.26 18.85 35.02
C ASN A 526 -3.06 18.70 33.71
N ASN A 527 -3.05 17.50 33.10
CA ASN A 527 -3.72 17.20 31.84
C ASN A 527 -5.13 16.59 32.06
N LEU A 528 -5.63 16.57 33.30
CA LEU A 528 -6.97 16.09 33.65
C LEU A 528 -7.31 14.69 33.12
N ARG A 529 -6.41 13.70 33.23
CA ARG A 529 -6.71 12.32 32.80
C ARG A 529 -7.40 11.53 33.92
N PHE A 530 -8.18 10.51 33.58
CA PHE A 530 -8.69 9.58 34.60
C PHE A 530 -7.54 8.85 35.29
N ALA A 531 -7.68 8.62 36.60
CA ALA A 531 -6.68 7.89 37.39
C ALA A 531 -6.45 6.47 36.84
N GLU A 532 -7.54 5.80 36.46
CA GLU A 532 -7.56 4.42 35.94
C GLU A 532 -8.34 4.39 34.61
N PRO A 533 -7.73 4.83 33.49
CA PRO A 533 -8.45 4.98 32.22
C PRO A 533 -8.94 3.65 31.63
N GLY A 534 -8.18 2.55 31.78
CA GLY A 534 -8.59 1.23 31.31
C GLY A 534 -9.82 0.69 32.04
N LEU A 535 -9.85 0.78 33.37
CA LEU A 535 -11.04 0.47 34.17
C LEU A 535 -12.24 1.37 33.82
N ALA A 536 -12.00 2.67 33.57
CA ALA A 536 -13.04 3.60 33.18
C ALA A 536 -13.66 3.23 31.81
N GLU A 537 -12.83 2.90 30.82
CA GLU A 537 -13.23 2.36 29.51
C GLU A 537 -14.05 1.08 29.68
N ALA A 538 -13.51 0.08 30.38
CA ALA A 538 -14.17 -1.21 30.56
C ALA A 538 -15.55 -1.09 31.26
N ILE A 539 -15.66 -0.21 32.25
CA ILE A 539 -16.93 0.11 32.90
C ILE A 539 -17.89 0.79 31.92
N MET A 540 -17.41 1.71 31.10
CA MET A 540 -18.21 2.41 30.08
C MET A 540 -18.73 1.43 29.01
N VAL A 541 -17.91 0.48 28.57
CA VAL A 541 -18.29 -0.59 27.62
C VAL A 541 -19.42 -1.47 28.19
N GLU A 542 -19.31 -1.89 29.45
CA GLU A 542 -20.27 -2.80 30.08
C GLU A 542 -21.56 -2.09 30.57
N PHE A 543 -21.51 -0.79 30.84
CA PHE A 543 -22.59 -0.04 31.48
C PHE A 543 -23.96 -0.16 30.78
N PRO A 544 -24.11 0.05 29.44
CA PRO A 544 -25.43 0.01 28.79
C PRO A 544 -26.15 -1.33 28.96
N ARG A 545 -25.40 -2.44 28.96
CA ARG A 545 -25.96 -3.79 29.16
C ARG A 545 -26.47 -3.98 30.59
N ARG A 546 -25.76 -3.45 31.60
CA ARG A 546 -26.13 -3.60 33.02
C ARG A 546 -27.39 -2.83 33.39
N VAL A 547 -27.61 -1.70 32.74
CA VAL A 547 -28.73 -0.78 33.04
C VAL A 547 -29.95 -0.97 32.15
N LYS A 548 -29.89 -1.87 31.16
CA LYS A 548 -30.94 -2.15 30.15
C LYS A 548 -32.34 -2.39 30.72
N ARG A 549 -32.46 -2.90 31.96
CA ARG A 549 -33.75 -3.16 32.63
C ARG A 549 -34.33 -1.97 33.41
N VAL A 550 -33.54 -0.91 33.60
CA VAL A 550 -33.83 0.20 34.51
C VAL A 550 -33.94 1.51 33.76
N LEU A 551 -33.03 1.73 32.80
CA LEU A 551 -32.96 2.96 32.03
C LEU A 551 -33.67 2.82 30.68
N PRO A 552 -34.25 3.92 30.15
CA PRO A 552 -34.82 3.98 28.79
C PRO A 552 -33.83 3.47 27.74
N LYS A 553 -34.31 3.06 26.57
CA LYS A 553 -33.43 2.51 25.52
C LYS A 553 -32.46 3.57 25.02
N GLU A 554 -32.90 4.81 25.02
CA GLU A 554 -32.29 6.00 24.45
C GLU A 554 -31.25 6.62 25.40
N GLU A 555 -31.32 6.31 26.71
CA GLU A 555 -30.56 7.01 27.77
C GLU A 555 -29.59 6.11 28.56
N ARG A 556 -28.67 5.41 27.89
CA ARG A 556 -27.80 4.41 28.53
C ARG A 556 -26.30 4.71 28.47
N GLU A 557 -25.91 5.95 28.20
CA GLU A 557 -24.50 6.31 28.15
C GLU A 557 -23.96 6.80 29.49
N LEU A 558 -22.88 6.15 29.98
CA LEU A 558 -22.33 6.42 31.31
C LEU A 558 -21.89 7.88 31.50
N ALA A 559 -21.44 8.53 30.42
CA ALA A 559 -21.04 9.94 30.43
C ALA A 559 -22.12 10.86 31.04
N PHE A 560 -23.41 10.53 30.87
CA PHE A 560 -24.53 11.31 31.40
C PHE A 560 -24.89 10.97 32.85
N TYR A 561 -24.31 9.91 33.44
CA TYR A 561 -24.59 9.44 34.80
C TYR A 561 -23.47 9.71 35.80
N ILE A 562 -22.25 10.01 35.33
CA ILE A 562 -21.16 10.47 36.18
C ILE A 562 -21.37 11.94 36.63
N PRO A 563 -20.75 12.39 37.75
CA PRO A 563 -20.95 13.76 38.25
C PRO A 563 -20.50 14.83 37.24
N LYS A 564 -21.28 15.92 37.06
CA LYS A 564 -20.96 17.03 36.13
C LYS A 564 -19.54 17.58 36.22
N LYS A 565 -18.95 17.61 37.43
CA LYS A 565 -17.57 18.06 37.65
C LYS A 565 -16.50 17.12 37.10
N ARG A 566 -16.89 15.99 36.50
CA ARG A 566 -16.04 14.96 35.90
C ARG A 566 -16.40 14.70 34.44
N GLN A 567 -17.37 15.45 33.89
CA GLN A 567 -17.80 15.39 32.50
C GLN A 567 -16.95 16.33 31.64
N TYR A 568 -15.63 16.10 31.61
CA TYR A 568 -14.76 16.83 30.68
C TYR A 568 -14.71 16.08 29.36
N GLY A 569 -14.78 16.81 28.24
CA GLY A 569 -14.85 16.24 26.89
C GLY A 569 -13.65 15.36 26.56
N GLU A 570 -12.43 15.91 26.70
CA GLU A 570 -11.18 15.24 26.29
C GLU A 570 -10.90 13.91 27.05
N PRO A 571 -11.02 13.81 28.39
CA PRO A 571 -10.77 12.55 29.09
C PRO A 571 -11.83 11.47 28.82
N ILE A 572 -13.08 11.88 28.59
CA ILE A 572 -14.17 10.96 28.22
C ILE A 572 -13.98 10.47 26.79
N LYS A 573 -13.53 11.34 25.89
CA LYS A 573 -13.37 11.06 24.47
C LYS A 573 -12.51 9.82 24.25
N ASP A 574 -11.30 9.79 24.83
CA ASP A 574 -10.35 8.68 24.65
C ASP A 574 -11.02 7.33 25.04
N ILE A 575 -11.57 7.23 26.26
CA ILE A 575 -12.20 5.99 26.74
C ILE A 575 -13.53 5.65 26.05
N PHE A 576 -14.23 6.66 25.50
CA PHE A 576 -15.50 6.47 24.82
C PHE A 576 -15.27 5.90 23.43
N LEU A 577 -14.43 6.56 22.63
CA LEU A 577 -14.12 6.19 21.25
C LEU A 577 -13.46 4.80 21.19
N ASP A 578 -12.45 4.56 22.02
CA ASP A 578 -11.77 3.25 22.11
C ASP A 578 -12.72 2.12 22.49
N GLY A 579 -13.65 2.40 23.41
CA GLY A 579 -14.65 1.45 23.87
C GLY A 579 -15.70 1.08 22.81
N LEU A 580 -15.92 1.89 21.77
CA LEU A 580 -16.94 1.62 20.75
C LEU A 580 -16.65 0.33 19.98
N TYR A 581 -15.38 0.00 19.73
CA TYR A 581 -14.99 -1.22 19.02
C TYR A 581 -15.37 -2.52 19.75
N TRP A 582 -15.45 -2.48 21.08
CA TRP A 582 -15.68 -3.66 21.94
C TRP A 582 -17.10 -3.80 22.45
N ARG A 583 -17.97 -2.82 22.16
CA ARG A 583 -19.38 -2.83 22.53
C ARG A 583 -20.19 -3.75 21.61
N SER A 584 -21.25 -4.33 22.14
CA SER A 584 -22.24 -5.00 21.28
C SER A 584 -22.97 -4.00 20.40
N ALA A 585 -23.34 -4.45 19.21
CA ALA A 585 -24.31 -3.75 18.37
C ALA A 585 -25.62 -3.36 19.11
N ASP A 586 -26.11 -4.15 20.09
CA ASP A 586 -27.34 -3.83 20.82
C ASP A 586 -27.18 -2.83 21.99
N SER A 587 -25.97 -2.30 22.21
CA SER A 587 -25.69 -1.33 23.28
C SER A 587 -25.60 0.14 22.82
N PHE A 588 -25.65 0.41 21.52
CA PHE A 588 -25.66 1.78 20.99
C PHE A 588 -27.06 2.41 21.12
N THR A 589 -27.11 3.70 21.44
CA THR A 589 -28.31 4.45 21.84
C THR A 589 -28.29 5.87 21.27
N ASP A 590 -29.42 6.58 21.34
CA ASP A 590 -29.51 8.00 20.93
C ASP A 590 -28.48 8.87 21.67
N GLN A 591 -28.23 8.62 22.97
CA GLN A 591 -27.14 9.29 23.69
C GLN A 591 -25.74 8.98 23.15
N THR A 592 -25.55 7.83 22.50
CA THR A 592 -24.31 7.51 21.81
C THR A 592 -24.15 8.42 20.59
N ASP A 593 -25.24 8.64 19.85
CA ASP A 593 -25.27 9.55 18.71
C ASP A 593 -25.01 10.99 19.14
N ASP A 594 -25.58 11.44 20.26
CA ASP A 594 -25.32 12.77 20.83
C ASP A 594 -23.83 12.98 21.13
N LEU A 595 -23.14 11.96 21.67
CA LEU A 595 -21.71 12.04 21.98
C LEU A 595 -20.84 12.00 20.72
N VAL A 596 -21.17 11.12 19.76
CA VAL A 596 -20.46 11.07 18.48
C VAL A 596 -20.61 12.39 17.73
N GLY A 597 -21.84 12.92 17.62
CA GLY A 597 -22.10 14.22 17.02
C GLY A 597 -21.36 15.36 17.72
N PHE A 598 -21.34 15.36 19.06
CA PHE A 598 -20.56 16.33 19.84
C PHE A 598 -19.07 16.33 19.47
N TYR A 599 -18.46 15.16 19.29
CA TYR A 599 -17.04 15.06 18.92
C TYR A 599 -16.77 15.34 17.43
N LEU A 600 -17.73 15.08 16.56
CA LEU A 600 -17.66 15.47 15.14
C LEU A 600 -17.77 16.99 14.96
N GLU A 601 -18.53 17.68 15.81
CA GLU A 601 -18.73 19.14 15.79
C GLU A 601 -17.66 19.90 16.60
N GLU A 602 -16.69 19.21 17.22
CA GLU A 602 -15.68 19.85 18.08
C GLU A 602 -14.62 20.62 17.26
N LEU A 603 -14.23 21.82 17.73
CA LEU A 603 -13.27 22.70 17.03
C LEU A 603 -11.82 22.16 16.99
N ASP A 604 -11.53 21.05 17.68
CA ASP A 604 -10.22 20.39 17.60
C ASP A 604 -10.22 19.36 16.46
N GLU A 605 -9.58 19.71 15.36
CA GLU A 605 -9.40 18.87 14.16
C GLU A 605 -8.80 17.49 14.47
N ARG A 606 -8.03 17.35 15.56
CA ARG A 606 -7.51 16.04 15.97
C ARG A 606 -8.62 15.13 16.50
N VAL A 607 -9.52 15.68 17.33
CA VAL A 607 -10.64 14.93 17.91
C VAL A 607 -11.62 14.49 16.83
N GLN A 608 -11.93 15.38 15.89
CA GLN A 608 -12.80 15.05 14.77
C GLN A 608 -12.21 13.91 13.92
N ARG A 609 -10.91 13.96 13.58
CA ARG A 609 -10.23 12.90 12.81
C ARG A 609 -10.17 11.57 13.53
N GLU A 610 -9.87 11.57 14.83
CA GLU A 610 -9.90 10.34 15.65
C GLU A 610 -11.31 9.74 15.69
N THR A 611 -12.35 10.59 15.76
CA THR A 611 -13.75 10.14 15.72
C THR A 611 -14.09 9.52 14.37
N PHE A 612 -13.73 10.17 13.25
CA PHE A 612 -13.92 9.59 11.92
C PHE A 612 -13.18 8.26 11.76
N ASP A 613 -11.95 8.13 12.27
CA ASP A 613 -11.19 6.88 12.19
C ASP A 613 -11.91 5.72 12.89
N VAL A 614 -12.49 5.97 14.07
CA VAL A 614 -13.35 5.00 14.75
C VAL A 614 -14.60 4.68 13.94
N LEU A 615 -15.28 5.69 13.39
CA LEU A 615 -16.48 5.47 12.59
C LEU A 615 -16.22 4.66 11.32
N VAL A 616 -15.10 4.91 10.63
CA VAL A 616 -14.68 4.12 9.47
C VAL A 616 -14.42 2.66 9.87
N GLY A 617 -13.74 2.46 11.00
CA GLY A 617 -13.49 1.12 11.50
C GLY A 617 -14.76 0.36 11.88
N LEU A 618 -15.76 1.04 12.46
CA LEU A 618 -17.08 0.47 12.74
C LEU A 618 -17.89 0.25 11.45
N ALA A 619 -17.80 1.18 10.50
CA ALA A 619 -18.50 1.14 9.22
C ALA A 619 -18.10 -0.08 8.38
N SER A 620 -16.89 -0.59 8.55
CA SER A 620 -16.43 -1.82 7.90
C SER A 620 -17.15 -3.11 8.38
N ARG A 621 -17.94 -3.05 9.47
CA ARG A 621 -18.59 -4.21 10.10
C ARG A 621 -20.04 -4.36 9.64
N PRO A 622 -20.38 -5.42 8.87
CA PRO A 622 -21.74 -5.58 8.34
C PRO A 622 -22.79 -5.74 9.45
N GLY A 623 -23.87 -4.96 9.39
CA GLY A 623 -24.99 -4.99 10.34
C GLY A 623 -24.71 -4.33 11.70
N HIS A 624 -23.63 -3.55 11.81
CA HIS A 624 -23.34 -2.72 12.96
C HIS A 624 -24.23 -1.44 12.97
N PRO A 625 -24.61 -0.85 14.13
CA PRO A 625 -25.42 0.38 14.17
C PRO A 625 -24.74 1.63 13.60
N TYR A 626 -23.44 1.53 13.32
CA TYR A 626 -22.62 2.52 12.61
C TYR A 626 -21.94 1.80 11.44
N ASP A 627 -22.72 1.06 10.66
CA ASP A 627 -22.26 0.42 9.43
C ASP A 627 -22.04 1.45 8.30
N ALA A 628 -21.61 0.97 7.13
CA ALA A 628 -21.34 1.82 5.98
C ALA A 628 -22.56 2.63 5.54
N ASP A 629 -23.76 2.06 5.62
CA ASP A 629 -25.01 2.75 5.25
C ASP A 629 -25.24 4.00 6.10
N ARG A 630 -25.00 3.91 7.41
CA ARG A 630 -25.15 5.05 8.30
C ARG A 630 -24.12 6.14 8.03
N LEU A 631 -22.85 5.77 7.85
CA LEU A 631 -21.80 6.73 7.52
C LEU A 631 -22.09 7.40 6.17
N TYR A 632 -22.48 6.62 5.17
CA TYR A 632 -22.90 7.13 3.87
C TYR A 632 -24.02 8.15 3.99
N GLY A 633 -25.11 7.82 4.71
CA GLY A 633 -26.23 8.73 4.91
C GLY A 633 -25.84 10.03 5.61
N TYR A 634 -24.98 9.96 6.64
CA TYR A 634 -24.45 11.15 7.32
C TYR A 634 -23.66 12.06 6.37
N LEU A 635 -22.88 11.50 5.46
CA LEU A 635 -22.07 12.25 4.50
C LEU A 635 -22.90 12.75 3.30
N ASP A 636 -23.95 12.03 2.91
CA ASP A 636 -24.87 12.41 1.82
C ASP A 636 -25.74 13.60 2.20
N ASP A 637 -26.11 13.72 3.49
CA ASP A 637 -26.86 14.84 4.05
C ASP A 637 -26.05 16.16 4.09
N MET A 638 -24.72 16.11 3.92
CA MET A 638 -23.85 17.29 3.92
C MET A 638 -23.79 17.97 2.56
N GLU A 639 -23.71 19.31 2.57
CA GLU A 639 -23.29 20.05 1.39
C GLU A 639 -21.83 19.70 1.03
N MET A 640 -21.50 19.79 -0.27
CA MET A 640 -20.20 19.33 -0.77
C MET A 640 -19.01 20.05 -0.11
N ALA A 641 -19.12 21.38 0.08
CA ALA A 641 -18.07 22.18 0.72
C ALA A 641 -17.85 21.79 2.20
N GLU A 642 -18.94 21.64 2.96
CA GLU A 642 -18.88 21.20 4.37
C GLU A 642 -18.24 19.81 4.49
N ARG A 643 -18.63 18.88 3.63
CA ARG A 643 -18.03 17.54 3.59
C ARG A 643 -16.54 17.60 3.25
N ASP A 644 -16.15 18.49 2.35
CA ASP A 644 -14.76 18.64 1.95
C ASP A 644 -13.88 19.22 3.06
N GLU A 645 -14.39 20.16 3.85
CA GLU A 645 -13.70 20.74 5.01
C GLU A 645 -13.46 19.75 6.15
N HIS A 646 -14.34 18.76 6.30
CA HIS A 646 -14.30 17.81 7.42
C HIS A 646 -13.88 16.40 6.98
N TRP A 647 -14.69 15.75 6.17
CA TRP A 647 -14.49 14.35 5.78
C TRP A 647 -13.39 14.19 4.75
N SER A 648 -13.42 14.93 3.63
CA SER A 648 -12.38 14.80 2.61
C SER A 648 -11.01 15.26 3.13
N GLU A 649 -10.98 16.22 4.05
CA GLU A 649 -9.74 16.64 4.73
C GLU A 649 -9.22 15.56 5.68
N TYR A 650 -10.10 14.83 6.37
CA TYR A 650 -9.72 13.61 7.10
C TYR A 650 -9.08 12.58 6.15
N LEU A 651 -9.69 12.29 5.00
CA LEU A 651 -9.14 11.38 3.98
C LEU A 651 -7.76 11.85 3.48
N ARG A 652 -7.59 13.15 3.20
CA ARG A 652 -6.32 13.70 2.69
C ARG A 652 -5.18 13.63 3.72
N ARG A 653 -5.52 13.65 5.02
CA ARG A 653 -4.55 13.63 6.12
C ARG A 653 -4.22 12.24 6.62
N THR A 654 -4.77 11.19 6.01
CA THR A 654 -4.45 9.81 6.38
C THR A 654 -2.98 9.49 6.13
N THR A 655 -2.44 8.60 6.94
CA THR A 655 -1.12 7.98 6.74
C THR A 655 -1.32 6.53 6.30
N ASP A 656 -0.24 5.90 5.82
CA ASP A 656 -0.28 4.49 5.39
C ASP A 656 -0.72 3.50 6.49
N TYR A 657 -0.69 3.92 7.76
CA TYR A 657 -1.09 3.12 8.93
C TYR A 657 -2.54 3.38 9.40
N SER A 658 -3.23 4.35 8.80
CA SER A 658 -4.62 4.70 9.13
C SER A 658 -5.61 3.56 8.87
N THR A 659 -6.78 3.64 9.51
CA THR A 659 -7.87 2.67 9.30
C THR A 659 -8.32 2.61 7.83
N ILE A 660 -8.25 3.71 7.08
CA ILE A 660 -8.57 3.76 5.65
C ILE A 660 -7.62 2.89 4.82
N HIS A 661 -6.31 3.05 4.99
CA HIS A 661 -5.33 2.27 4.24
C HIS A 661 -5.43 0.78 4.61
N ARG A 662 -5.74 0.47 5.86
CA ARG A 662 -6.02 -0.89 6.35
C ARG A 662 -7.23 -1.53 5.64
N ILE A 663 -8.32 -0.78 5.44
CA ILE A 663 -9.50 -1.26 4.70
C ILE A 663 -9.18 -1.49 3.23
N ILE A 664 -8.43 -0.58 2.59
CA ILE A 664 -8.02 -0.73 1.19
C ILE A 664 -7.14 -1.96 1.02
N LYS A 665 -6.19 -2.17 1.93
CA LYS A 665 -5.31 -3.35 1.96
C LYS A 665 -6.10 -4.64 2.21
N TRP A 666 -7.11 -4.61 3.08
CA TRP A 666 -8.00 -5.75 3.29
C TRP A 666 -8.75 -6.17 2.02
N VAL A 667 -9.35 -5.23 1.28
CA VAL A 667 -10.03 -5.55 0.01
C VAL A 667 -9.04 -6.03 -1.05
N GLU A 668 -7.79 -5.57 -0.99
CA GLU A 668 -6.73 -6.00 -1.90
C GLU A 668 -6.27 -7.45 -1.69
N THR A 669 -6.28 -7.94 -0.45
CA THR A 669 -5.74 -9.26 -0.11
C THR A 669 -6.79 -10.32 0.18
N ALA A 670 -8.02 -9.92 0.50
CA ALA A 670 -9.08 -10.87 0.85
C ALA A 670 -9.66 -11.58 -0.38
N PRO A 671 -10.14 -12.83 -0.25
CA PRO A 671 -10.87 -13.53 -1.30
C PRO A 671 -12.25 -12.89 -1.49
N VAL A 672 -12.33 -11.85 -2.34
CA VAL A 672 -13.55 -11.05 -2.55
C VAL A 672 -14.72 -11.86 -3.10
N ASP A 673 -14.45 -12.95 -3.81
CA ASP A 673 -15.43 -13.92 -4.30
C ASP A 673 -16.13 -14.69 -3.16
N GLU A 674 -15.46 -14.84 -2.01
CA GLU A 674 -16.03 -15.49 -0.81
C GLU A 674 -16.81 -14.52 0.09
N PHE A 675 -16.86 -13.22 -0.24
CA PHE A 675 -17.61 -12.25 0.56
C PHE A 675 -19.09 -12.59 0.59
N SER A 676 -19.68 -12.50 1.79
CA SER A 676 -21.15 -12.52 1.89
C SER A 676 -21.74 -11.25 1.28
N GLU A 677 -22.96 -11.31 0.75
CA GLU A 677 -23.65 -10.17 0.13
C GLU A 677 -23.61 -8.91 1.02
N ASN A 678 -23.87 -9.06 2.32
CA ASN A 678 -23.80 -7.95 3.29
C ASN A 678 -22.37 -7.40 3.45
N THR A 679 -21.34 -8.23 3.35
CA THR A 679 -19.94 -7.79 3.42
C THR A 679 -19.57 -7.01 2.17
N ALA A 680 -19.88 -7.56 0.99
CA ALA A 680 -19.59 -6.93 -0.29
C ALA A 680 -20.30 -5.58 -0.43
N ARG A 681 -21.61 -5.53 -0.14
CA ARG A 681 -22.38 -4.27 -0.12
C ARG A 681 -21.73 -3.24 0.81
N ASN A 682 -21.46 -3.64 2.05
CA ASN A 682 -20.87 -2.75 3.05
C ASN A 682 -19.48 -2.24 2.63
N ALA A 683 -18.66 -3.08 1.98
CA ALA A 683 -17.38 -2.68 1.41
C ALA A 683 -17.56 -1.67 0.26
N ILE A 684 -18.48 -1.93 -0.67
CA ILE A 684 -18.78 -1.01 -1.79
C ILE A 684 -19.27 0.34 -1.27
N THR A 685 -20.27 0.35 -0.38
CA THR A 685 -20.83 1.57 0.21
C THR A 685 -19.74 2.36 0.95
N LEU A 686 -18.90 1.70 1.76
CA LEU A 686 -17.82 2.37 2.48
C LEU A 686 -16.76 2.94 1.54
N LEU A 687 -16.27 2.14 0.58
CA LEU A 687 -15.29 2.60 -0.41
C LEU A 687 -15.82 3.78 -1.23
N SER A 688 -17.12 3.81 -1.53
CA SER A 688 -17.72 4.94 -2.26
C SER A 688 -17.54 6.28 -1.52
N THR A 689 -17.56 6.27 -0.19
CA THR A 689 -17.35 7.48 0.63
C THR A 689 -15.91 7.99 0.56
N PHE A 690 -14.95 7.13 0.22
CA PHE A 690 -13.53 7.53 0.11
C PHE A 690 -13.23 8.26 -1.21
N LEU A 691 -14.14 8.21 -2.20
CA LEU A 691 -13.96 8.82 -3.51
C LEU A 691 -14.02 10.36 -3.49
N THR A 692 -14.43 10.99 -2.39
CA THR A 692 -14.50 12.46 -2.24
C THR A 692 -13.12 13.11 -2.11
N THR A 693 -12.07 12.33 -1.83
CA THR A 693 -10.71 12.81 -1.57
C THR A 693 -10.09 13.60 -2.74
N THR A 694 -9.21 14.54 -2.40
CA THR A 694 -8.36 15.26 -3.37
C THR A 694 -6.99 14.59 -3.57
N ASP A 695 -6.68 13.54 -2.81
CA ASP A 695 -5.54 12.65 -3.10
C ASP A 695 -5.90 11.73 -4.27
N ARG A 696 -5.38 12.04 -5.46
CA ARG A 696 -5.65 11.29 -6.69
C ARG A 696 -5.21 9.82 -6.58
N HIS A 697 -4.09 9.55 -5.92
CA HIS A 697 -3.59 8.18 -5.78
C HIS A 697 -4.52 7.36 -4.88
N LEU A 698 -4.99 7.95 -3.77
CA LEU A 698 -6.00 7.30 -2.92
C LEU A 698 -7.30 7.04 -3.70
N ARG A 699 -7.80 8.03 -4.43
CA ARG A 699 -9.03 7.90 -5.23
C ARG A 699 -8.93 6.81 -6.31
N ASP A 700 -7.80 6.72 -7.00
CA ASP A 700 -7.53 5.69 -8.01
C ASP A 700 -7.49 4.30 -7.37
N ARG A 701 -6.81 4.16 -6.23
CA ARG A 701 -6.79 2.89 -5.47
C ARG A 701 -8.19 2.47 -5.04
N VAL A 702 -9.00 3.41 -4.55
CA VAL A 702 -10.40 3.12 -4.16
C VAL A 702 -11.24 2.70 -5.37
N THR A 703 -11.09 3.38 -6.52
CA THR A 703 -11.77 3.02 -7.77
C THR A 703 -11.41 1.59 -8.21
N HIS A 704 -10.13 1.22 -8.09
CA HIS A 704 -9.65 -0.13 -8.35
C HIS A 704 -10.25 -1.15 -7.36
N LYS A 705 -10.35 -0.82 -6.07
CA LYS A 705 -10.94 -1.74 -5.08
C LYS A 705 -12.44 -1.95 -5.29
N LEU A 706 -13.17 -0.91 -5.70
CA LEU A 706 -14.56 -1.04 -6.13
C LEU A 706 -14.69 -1.96 -7.34
N TYR A 707 -13.79 -1.83 -8.31
CA TYR A 707 -13.70 -2.70 -9.47
C TYR A 707 -13.46 -4.17 -9.07
N LEU A 708 -12.48 -4.46 -8.20
CA LEU A 708 -12.19 -5.82 -7.72
C LEU A 708 -13.39 -6.47 -7.01
N VAL A 709 -14.06 -5.74 -6.12
CA VAL A 709 -15.27 -6.26 -5.45
C VAL A 709 -16.40 -6.46 -6.47
N GLY A 710 -16.50 -5.57 -7.47
CA GLY A 710 -17.50 -5.65 -8.54
C GLY A 710 -17.31 -6.81 -9.50
N LEU A 711 -16.07 -7.27 -9.76
CA LEU A 711 -15.82 -8.48 -10.55
C LEU A 711 -16.47 -9.72 -9.90
N ALA A 712 -16.44 -9.78 -8.56
CA ALA A 712 -17.04 -10.87 -7.80
C ALA A 712 -18.54 -10.68 -7.53
N HIS A 713 -18.99 -9.44 -7.28
CA HIS A 713 -20.37 -9.11 -6.90
C HIS A 713 -20.96 -7.97 -7.77
N PRO A 714 -21.12 -8.17 -9.09
CA PRO A 714 -21.46 -7.09 -10.02
C PRO A 714 -22.82 -6.45 -9.72
N GLY A 715 -23.86 -7.24 -9.46
CA GLY A 715 -25.20 -6.73 -9.15
C GLY A 715 -25.23 -5.80 -7.94
N LEU A 716 -24.42 -6.06 -6.91
CA LEU A 716 -24.30 -5.16 -5.76
C LEU A 716 -23.60 -3.85 -6.11
N LEU A 717 -22.54 -3.90 -6.93
CA LEU A 717 -21.87 -2.69 -7.41
C LEU A 717 -22.83 -1.84 -8.25
N PHE A 718 -23.62 -2.47 -9.12
CA PHE A 718 -24.64 -1.81 -9.93
C PHE A 718 -25.72 -1.15 -9.06
N GLU A 719 -26.26 -1.87 -8.08
CA GLU A 719 -27.26 -1.33 -7.15
C GLU A 719 -26.73 -0.12 -6.36
N GLU A 720 -25.54 -0.24 -5.75
CA GLU A 720 -24.95 0.86 -4.98
C GLU A 720 -24.53 2.03 -5.88
N THR A 721 -24.18 1.78 -7.15
CA THR A 721 -23.93 2.86 -8.13
C THR A 721 -25.20 3.63 -8.45
N LEU A 722 -26.33 2.94 -8.66
CA LEU A 722 -27.62 3.60 -8.91
C LEU A 722 -28.07 4.44 -7.71
N ARG A 723 -27.75 4.00 -6.48
CA ARG A 723 -27.94 4.79 -5.27
C ARG A 723 -26.99 5.98 -5.24
N ALA A 724 -25.72 5.79 -5.57
CA ALA A 724 -24.71 6.84 -5.56
C ALA A 724 -24.96 7.97 -6.56
N LEU A 725 -25.81 7.77 -7.57
CA LEU A 725 -26.25 8.84 -8.47
C LEU A 725 -26.91 10.03 -7.75
N SER A 726 -27.49 9.85 -6.55
CA SER A 726 -28.02 10.97 -5.76
C SER A 726 -26.96 11.74 -4.97
N PHE A 727 -25.79 11.13 -4.72
CA PHE A 727 -24.75 11.72 -3.88
C PHE A 727 -24.25 13.04 -4.45
N ASN A 728 -24.27 14.14 -3.69
CA ASN A 728 -24.06 15.48 -4.26
C ASN A 728 -22.60 15.80 -4.68
N ASP A 729 -21.64 14.87 -4.51
CA ASP A 729 -20.28 14.96 -5.05
C ASP A 729 -20.15 14.25 -6.42
N PRO A 730 -19.88 14.98 -7.52
CA PRO A 730 -19.69 14.37 -8.83
C PRO A 730 -18.54 13.37 -8.94
N TYR A 731 -17.48 13.47 -8.11
CA TYR A 731 -16.40 12.48 -8.11
C TYR A 731 -16.87 11.08 -7.71
N VAL A 732 -17.82 11.00 -6.77
CA VAL A 732 -18.40 9.72 -6.33
C VAL A 732 -19.18 9.09 -7.48
N ARG A 733 -20.07 9.86 -8.12
CA ARG A 733 -20.88 9.40 -9.26
C ARG A 733 -19.99 8.93 -10.42
N GLU A 734 -19.02 9.75 -10.78
CA GLU A 734 -18.09 9.48 -11.88
C GLU A 734 -17.34 8.17 -11.64
N ARG A 735 -16.72 8.00 -10.47
CA ARG A 735 -15.87 6.83 -10.18
C ARG A 735 -16.65 5.55 -9.92
N MET A 736 -17.86 5.63 -9.36
CA MET A 736 -18.75 4.47 -9.27
C MET A 736 -19.15 3.98 -10.68
N LEU A 737 -19.53 4.90 -11.59
CA LEU A 737 -19.81 4.57 -12.99
C LEU A 737 -18.57 4.03 -13.71
N ALA A 738 -17.39 4.59 -13.44
CA ALA A 738 -16.13 4.11 -13.98
C ALA A 738 -15.86 2.66 -13.56
N SER A 739 -15.99 2.33 -12.27
CA SER A 739 -15.83 0.96 -11.78
C SER A 739 -16.85 0.00 -12.41
N CYS A 740 -18.12 0.39 -12.54
CA CYS A 740 -19.13 -0.41 -13.25
C CYS A 740 -18.78 -0.66 -14.71
N TYR A 741 -18.30 0.36 -15.42
CA TYR A 741 -17.90 0.22 -16.80
C TYR A 741 -16.66 -0.67 -16.93
N GLY A 742 -15.69 -0.52 -16.04
CA GLY A 742 -14.54 -1.42 -15.92
C GLY A 742 -14.93 -2.88 -15.79
N VAL A 743 -15.83 -3.19 -14.84
CA VAL A 743 -16.35 -4.55 -14.63
C VAL A 743 -17.08 -5.06 -15.88
N ALA A 744 -17.93 -4.22 -16.49
CA ALA A 744 -18.63 -4.56 -17.72
C ALA A 744 -17.67 -4.92 -18.85
N MET A 745 -16.65 -4.09 -19.11
CA MET A 745 -15.64 -4.35 -20.14
C MET A 745 -14.82 -5.62 -19.89
N SER A 746 -14.62 -5.99 -18.63
CA SER A 746 -13.72 -7.09 -18.28
C SER A 746 -14.37 -8.46 -18.43
N MET A 747 -15.69 -8.58 -18.21
CA MET A 747 -16.37 -9.88 -18.25
C MET A 747 -17.53 -10.01 -19.25
N TRP A 748 -17.89 -8.98 -20.02
CA TRP A 748 -19.01 -9.09 -20.97
C TRP A 748 -18.86 -10.24 -21.96
N ALA A 749 -17.62 -10.48 -22.43
CA ALA A 749 -17.25 -11.52 -23.38
C ALA A 749 -16.58 -12.74 -22.72
N ASP A 750 -16.41 -12.74 -21.40
CA ASP A 750 -15.71 -13.80 -20.69
C ASP A 750 -16.53 -15.10 -20.62
N PRO A 751 -16.00 -16.29 -20.95
CA PRO A 751 -16.75 -17.54 -20.87
C PRO A 751 -17.45 -17.80 -19.52
N ASP A 752 -16.86 -17.35 -18.41
CA ASP A 752 -17.38 -17.50 -17.04
C ASP A 752 -18.23 -16.29 -16.58
N GLY A 753 -18.38 -15.25 -17.40
CA GLY A 753 -19.10 -14.01 -17.13
C GLY A 753 -20.64 -14.06 -17.25
N ASP A 754 -21.27 -15.24 -17.18
CA ASP A 754 -22.71 -15.41 -17.43
C ASP A 754 -23.59 -14.60 -16.47
N THR A 755 -23.23 -14.55 -15.19
CA THR A 755 -23.95 -13.77 -14.16
C THR A 755 -23.95 -12.29 -14.54
N LEU A 756 -22.77 -11.71 -14.77
CA LEU A 756 -22.62 -10.31 -15.18
C LEU A 756 -23.42 -10.00 -16.45
N ARG A 757 -23.27 -10.83 -17.49
CA ARG A 757 -23.99 -10.66 -18.76
C ARG A 757 -25.50 -10.58 -18.58
N SER A 758 -26.05 -11.33 -17.62
CA SER A 758 -27.48 -11.31 -17.33
C SER A 758 -27.95 -10.04 -16.60
N GLU A 759 -27.06 -9.38 -15.86
CA GLU A 759 -27.35 -8.19 -15.04
C GLU A 759 -27.13 -6.87 -15.80
N ILE A 760 -26.15 -6.81 -16.71
CA ILE A 760 -25.83 -5.60 -17.50
C ILE A 760 -27.06 -4.99 -18.19
N PRO A 761 -27.93 -5.76 -18.89
CA PRO A 761 -29.09 -5.19 -19.56
C PRO A 761 -30.09 -4.47 -18.63
N GLU A 762 -30.34 -5.02 -17.45
CA GLU A 762 -31.23 -4.39 -16.46
C GLU A 762 -30.61 -3.11 -15.89
N PHE A 763 -29.32 -3.17 -15.53
CA PHE A 763 -28.58 -2.00 -15.06
C PHE A 763 -28.55 -0.87 -16.10
N ALA A 764 -28.25 -1.20 -17.36
CA ALA A 764 -28.24 -0.25 -18.46
C ALA A 764 -29.61 0.40 -18.70
N GLY A 765 -30.71 -0.35 -18.56
CA GLY A 765 -32.06 0.19 -18.61
C GLY A 765 -32.35 1.20 -17.50
N GLU A 766 -31.91 0.93 -16.27
CA GLU A 766 -32.03 1.90 -15.17
C GLU A 766 -31.13 3.14 -15.37
N LEU A 767 -29.94 3.00 -15.97
CA LEU A 767 -29.09 4.14 -16.34
C LEU A 767 -29.77 5.06 -17.36
N VAL A 768 -30.35 4.50 -18.44
CA VAL A 768 -31.13 5.26 -19.43
C VAL A 768 -32.22 6.07 -18.73
N LYS A 769 -33.01 5.41 -17.88
CA LYS A 769 -34.12 6.03 -17.15
C LYS A 769 -33.68 7.12 -16.17
N LYS A 770 -32.58 6.91 -15.45
CA LYS A 770 -32.13 7.78 -14.36
C LYS A 770 -31.22 8.93 -14.81
N MET A 771 -30.56 8.81 -15.96
CA MET A 771 -29.58 9.79 -16.43
C MET A 771 -29.88 10.43 -17.80
N PHE A 772 -30.68 9.79 -18.66
CA PHE A 772 -30.81 10.20 -20.07
C PHE A 772 -32.24 10.49 -20.53
N GLN A 773 -33.27 9.98 -19.84
CA GLN A 773 -34.66 10.32 -20.15
C GLN A 773 -34.99 11.80 -19.85
N GLU A 774 -36.04 12.31 -20.50
CA GLU A 774 -36.60 13.63 -20.19
C GLU A 774 -37.04 13.65 -18.71
N ASP A 775 -36.77 14.75 -18.00
CA ASP A 775 -36.99 14.91 -16.55
C ASP A 775 -36.26 13.88 -15.66
N SER A 776 -35.16 13.28 -16.12
CA SER A 776 -34.37 12.34 -15.32
C SER A 776 -33.82 13.00 -14.04
N ASP A 777 -33.95 12.32 -12.89
CA ASP A 777 -33.54 12.85 -11.58
C ASP A 777 -32.02 13.13 -11.49
N TYR A 778 -31.20 12.41 -12.25
CA TYR A 778 -29.74 12.45 -12.16
C TYR A 778 -29.06 12.74 -13.49
N GLY A 779 -29.77 13.39 -14.40
CA GLY A 779 -29.20 13.95 -15.62
C GLY A 779 -28.06 14.92 -15.29
N THR A 780 -26.93 14.78 -15.96
CA THR A 780 -25.74 15.62 -15.75
C THR A 780 -25.16 16.04 -17.08
N LYS A 781 -24.42 17.16 -17.16
CA LYS A 781 -23.57 17.56 -18.29
C LYS A 781 -22.15 16.99 -18.21
N HIS A 782 -21.80 16.30 -17.13
CA HIS A 782 -20.46 15.77 -16.89
C HIS A 782 -20.08 14.70 -17.93
N VAL A 783 -19.11 15.00 -18.79
CA VAL A 783 -18.79 14.17 -19.96
C VAL A 783 -18.32 12.76 -19.60
N LEU A 784 -17.46 12.57 -18.59
CA LEU A 784 -16.93 11.24 -18.23
C LEU A 784 -18.04 10.32 -17.69
N SER A 785 -18.87 10.81 -16.76
CA SER A 785 -20.01 10.06 -16.21
C SER A 785 -20.98 9.59 -17.31
N ARG A 786 -21.27 10.44 -18.30
CA ARG A 786 -22.08 10.06 -19.47
C ARG A 786 -21.41 8.99 -20.31
N GLN A 787 -20.10 9.11 -20.54
CA GLN A 787 -19.34 8.14 -21.34
C GLN A 787 -19.26 6.77 -20.67
N TYR A 788 -19.04 6.72 -19.35
CA TYR A 788 -19.05 5.46 -18.60
C TYR A 788 -20.43 4.80 -18.63
N ALA A 789 -21.50 5.55 -18.39
CA ALA A 789 -22.86 5.04 -18.50
C ALA A 789 -23.21 4.59 -19.94
N GLY A 790 -22.82 5.39 -20.94
CA GLY A 790 -23.00 5.08 -22.36
C GLY A 790 -22.24 3.83 -22.80
N GLY A 791 -21.02 3.61 -22.30
CA GLY A 791 -20.24 2.40 -22.57
C GLY A 791 -20.90 1.14 -22.00
N VAL A 792 -21.47 1.21 -20.80
CA VAL A 792 -22.28 0.11 -20.24
C VAL A 792 -23.51 -0.18 -21.11
N ILE A 793 -24.20 0.87 -21.59
CA ILE A 793 -25.36 0.77 -22.47
C ILE A 793 -24.97 0.15 -23.83
N GLU A 794 -23.81 0.50 -24.38
CA GLU A 794 -23.28 -0.09 -25.62
C GLU A 794 -23.02 -1.59 -25.45
N LEU A 795 -22.36 -1.98 -24.35
CA LEU A 795 -22.12 -3.39 -24.03
C LEU A 795 -23.41 -4.17 -23.82
N ALA A 796 -24.41 -3.58 -23.16
CA ALA A 796 -25.72 -4.20 -22.98
C ALA A 796 -26.37 -4.61 -24.31
N ARG A 797 -26.28 -3.76 -25.34
CA ARG A 797 -26.79 -4.07 -26.68
C ARG A 797 -26.01 -5.18 -27.37
N ARG A 798 -24.69 -5.26 -27.16
CA ARG A 798 -23.87 -6.35 -27.70
C ARG A 798 -24.26 -7.69 -27.09
N ILE A 799 -24.59 -7.71 -25.79
CA ILE A 799 -25.08 -8.89 -25.10
C ILE A 799 -26.51 -9.26 -25.55
N GLY A 800 -27.39 -8.26 -25.70
CA GLY A 800 -28.78 -8.45 -26.10
C GLY A 800 -29.31 -7.32 -26.98
N GLY A 801 -29.30 -7.53 -28.31
CA GLY A 801 -29.58 -6.49 -29.30
C GLY A 801 -30.92 -5.73 -29.18
N ASP A 802 -31.89 -6.29 -28.47
CA ASP A 802 -33.22 -5.70 -28.25
C ASP A 802 -33.47 -5.26 -26.79
N CYS A 803 -32.45 -5.29 -25.91
CA CYS A 803 -32.65 -4.96 -24.49
C CYS A 803 -32.91 -3.47 -24.23
N ILE A 804 -32.38 -2.61 -25.10
CA ILE A 804 -32.59 -1.16 -25.10
C ILE A 804 -33.04 -0.75 -26.50
N SER A 805 -34.14 0.00 -26.58
CA SER A 805 -34.71 0.39 -27.87
C SER A 805 -33.86 1.45 -28.56
N GLN A 806 -33.90 1.51 -29.91
CA GLN A 806 -33.15 2.55 -30.64
C GLN A 806 -33.53 3.97 -30.20
N GLY A 807 -34.81 4.21 -29.88
CA GLY A 807 -35.24 5.53 -29.39
C GLY A 807 -34.69 5.89 -28.00
N GLU A 808 -34.31 4.90 -27.18
CA GLU A 808 -33.60 5.14 -25.91
C GLU A 808 -32.12 5.41 -26.13
N ILE A 809 -31.50 4.78 -27.13
CA ILE A 809 -30.10 5.05 -27.52
C ILE A 809 -29.95 6.44 -28.13
N ASP A 810 -30.91 6.87 -28.94
CA ASP A 810 -30.91 8.23 -29.48
C ASP A 810 -30.97 9.29 -28.36
N LEU A 811 -31.34 8.92 -27.12
CA LEU A 811 -31.29 9.78 -25.93
C LEU A 811 -29.94 9.75 -25.20
N THR A 812 -29.05 8.80 -25.49
CA THR A 812 -27.73 8.69 -24.85
C THR A 812 -26.63 9.38 -25.64
N ASP A 813 -26.86 9.57 -26.95
CA ASP A 813 -25.92 10.21 -27.86
C ASP A 813 -26.08 11.75 -27.87
N PRO A 814 -24.99 12.52 -27.96
CA PRO A 814 -25.09 13.97 -28.14
C PRO A 814 -25.85 14.35 -29.43
N PRO A 815 -26.64 15.44 -29.41
CA PRO A 815 -26.76 16.42 -28.34
C PRO A 815 -27.83 16.07 -27.30
N LEU A 816 -27.44 16.03 -26.02
CA LEU A 816 -28.31 15.72 -24.88
C LEU A 816 -29.15 16.92 -24.43
N ASN A 817 -29.99 17.42 -25.34
CA ASN A 817 -30.82 18.62 -25.16
C ASN A 817 -31.93 18.48 -24.11
N GLN A 818 -32.34 17.26 -23.79
CA GLN A 818 -33.32 16.92 -22.76
C GLN A 818 -32.76 17.04 -21.34
N ILE A 819 -31.44 17.15 -21.19
CA ILE A 819 -30.76 17.31 -19.91
C ILE A 819 -30.42 18.78 -19.71
N ASP A 820 -30.88 19.36 -18.61
CA ASP A 820 -30.62 20.76 -18.28
C ASP A 820 -29.13 21.05 -18.07
N SER A 821 -28.72 22.26 -18.45
CA SER A 821 -27.37 22.75 -18.22
C SER A 821 -27.28 23.44 -16.84
N PRO A 822 -26.27 23.11 -15.99
CA PRO A 822 -26.08 23.81 -14.73
C PRO A 822 -25.50 25.23 -14.92
N PHE A 823 -25.04 25.58 -16.13
CA PHE A 823 -24.46 26.88 -16.42
C PHE A 823 -25.52 27.92 -16.77
N ARG A 824 -25.44 29.08 -16.10
CA ARG A 824 -26.25 30.27 -16.41
C ARG A 824 -25.71 30.98 -17.65
N ASP A 825 -26.54 31.82 -18.25
CA ASP A 825 -26.10 32.71 -19.33
C ASP A 825 -25.00 33.66 -18.80
N SER A 826 -23.88 33.79 -19.54
CA SER A 826 -22.74 34.61 -19.14
C SER A 826 -23.09 36.08 -18.90
N ASP A 827 -24.08 36.61 -19.63
CA ASP A 827 -24.55 38.00 -19.50
C ASP A 827 -25.34 38.23 -18.21
N SER A 828 -25.83 37.17 -17.58
CA SER A 828 -26.61 37.22 -16.33
C SER A 828 -25.75 37.10 -15.06
N ILE A 829 -24.47 36.76 -15.21
CA ILE A 829 -23.54 36.54 -14.10
C ILE A 829 -22.86 37.86 -13.73
N ASP A 830 -22.90 38.23 -12.45
CA ASP A 830 -22.18 39.38 -11.92
C ASP A 830 -20.69 39.02 -11.74
N GLU A 831 -19.79 39.78 -12.37
CA GLU A 831 -18.34 39.53 -12.31
C GLU A 831 -17.77 39.84 -10.92
N ASP A 832 -18.31 40.84 -10.24
CA ASP A 832 -17.85 41.23 -8.89
C ASP A 832 -18.14 40.11 -7.87
N ALA A 833 -19.12 39.24 -8.15
CA ALA A 833 -19.46 38.10 -7.29
C ALA A 833 -18.52 36.89 -7.45
N LEU A 834 -17.59 36.92 -8.41
CA LEU A 834 -16.66 35.82 -8.71
C LEU A 834 -15.26 36.02 -8.12
N GLU A 835 -14.99 37.13 -7.43
CA GLU A 835 -13.68 37.42 -6.84
C GLU A 835 -13.24 36.31 -5.86
N ASP A 836 -14.19 35.76 -5.10
CA ASP A 836 -13.96 34.71 -4.10
C ASP A 836 -13.58 33.33 -4.70
N VAL A 837 -13.78 33.11 -6.00
CA VAL A 837 -13.42 31.85 -6.66
C VAL A 837 -12.20 31.97 -7.57
N GLU A 838 -11.62 33.17 -7.73
CA GLU A 838 -10.47 33.40 -8.61
C GLU A 838 -9.28 32.52 -8.25
N SER A 839 -9.06 32.31 -6.94
CA SER A 839 -8.00 31.49 -6.36
C SER A 839 -8.07 30.00 -6.74
N ALA A 840 -9.26 29.51 -7.14
CA ALA A 840 -9.43 28.14 -7.61
C ALA A 840 -8.65 27.91 -8.91
N PHE A 841 -8.55 28.95 -9.76
CA PHE A 841 -8.02 28.90 -11.11
C PHE A 841 -6.57 29.35 -11.14
N HIS A 842 -5.67 28.46 -11.57
CA HIS A 842 -4.28 28.80 -11.86
C HIS A 842 -4.10 29.05 -13.36
N MET A 843 -3.08 29.83 -13.71
CA MET A 843 -2.84 30.30 -15.08
C MET A 843 -2.85 29.16 -16.12
N ASP A 844 -2.22 28.02 -15.81
CA ASP A 844 -2.14 26.89 -16.73
C ASP A 844 -3.52 26.23 -16.95
N PHE A 845 -4.31 26.07 -15.89
CA PHE A 845 -5.65 25.49 -15.97
C PHE A 845 -6.58 26.38 -16.80
N SER A 846 -6.55 27.70 -16.57
CA SER A 846 -7.34 28.64 -17.36
C SER A 846 -6.88 28.66 -18.82
N ASN A 847 -5.58 28.66 -19.08
CA ASN A 847 -5.07 28.84 -20.44
C ASN A 847 -5.13 27.59 -21.29
N TYR A 848 -4.68 26.45 -20.79
CA TYR A 848 -4.55 25.23 -21.58
C TYR A 848 -5.81 24.37 -21.48
N THR A 849 -6.31 24.14 -20.26
CA THR A 849 -7.47 23.26 -20.03
C THR A 849 -8.77 23.95 -20.45
N VAL A 850 -9.14 25.07 -19.81
CA VAL A 850 -10.35 25.82 -20.21
C VAL A 850 -10.23 26.41 -21.61
N GLY A 851 -9.02 26.81 -22.01
CA GLY A 851 -8.76 27.29 -23.37
C GLY A 851 -9.09 26.27 -24.46
N GLY A 852 -8.85 24.98 -24.21
CA GLY A 852 -9.18 23.88 -25.14
C GLY A 852 -10.68 23.75 -25.46
N LEU A 853 -11.56 24.33 -24.63
CA LEU A 853 -13.01 24.36 -24.88
C LEU A 853 -13.43 25.38 -25.97
N VAL A 854 -12.47 26.17 -26.47
CA VAL A 854 -12.67 27.21 -27.49
C VAL A 854 -11.68 26.99 -28.65
N PRO A 855 -12.05 26.16 -29.66
CA PRO A 855 -11.12 25.71 -30.71
C PRO A 855 -10.44 26.84 -31.51
N ASP A 856 -11.11 27.99 -31.69
CA ASP A 856 -10.58 29.13 -32.45
C ASP A 856 -9.66 30.06 -31.63
N ARG A 857 -9.40 29.73 -30.36
CA ARG A 857 -8.56 30.53 -29.45
C ARG A 857 -7.13 30.00 -29.40
N GLY A 858 -6.15 30.86 -29.68
CA GLY A 858 -4.75 30.56 -29.38
C GLY A 858 -4.45 30.61 -27.88
N ASN A 859 -3.44 29.84 -27.43
CA ASN A 859 -2.98 29.87 -26.04
C ASN A 859 -2.59 31.31 -25.59
N TYR A 860 -2.93 31.68 -24.36
CA TYR A 860 -2.68 33.01 -23.76
C TYR A 860 -3.42 34.20 -24.43
N VAL A 861 -4.46 33.93 -25.21
CA VAL A 861 -5.34 34.97 -25.77
C VAL A 861 -6.53 35.18 -24.83
N ASP A 862 -6.31 35.97 -23.77
CA ASP A 862 -7.30 36.17 -22.68
C ASP A 862 -8.44 37.14 -23.02
N ASP A 863 -8.32 37.89 -24.12
CA ASP A 863 -9.34 38.84 -24.60
C ASP A 863 -10.33 38.22 -25.60
N HIS A 864 -10.25 36.90 -25.85
CA HIS A 864 -11.21 36.20 -26.71
C HIS A 864 -12.62 36.18 -26.05
N PRO A 865 -13.66 36.79 -26.65
CA PRO A 865 -14.95 36.99 -25.99
C PRO A 865 -15.63 35.71 -25.52
N GLU A 866 -15.57 34.64 -26.32
CA GLU A 866 -16.16 33.35 -25.97
C GLU A 866 -15.42 32.66 -24.82
N TYR A 867 -14.09 32.82 -24.76
CA TYR A 867 -13.30 32.25 -23.67
C TYR A 867 -13.63 32.94 -22.35
N GLN A 868 -13.77 34.27 -22.36
CA GLN A 868 -14.19 35.02 -21.18
C GLN A 868 -15.59 34.59 -20.72
N ALA A 869 -16.53 34.39 -21.65
CA ALA A 869 -17.87 33.89 -21.33
C ALA A 869 -17.83 32.48 -20.71
N VAL A 870 -17.10 31.54 -21.33
CA VAL A 870 -16.97 30.16 -20.83
C VAL A 870 -16.29 30.13 -19.45
N LEU A 871 -15.18 30.85 -19.28
CA LEU A 871 -14.47 30.93 -18.00
C LEU A 871 -15.36 31.53 -16.91
N LYS A 872 -16.15 32.56 -17.23
CA LYS A 872 -17.11 33.18 -16.31
C LYS A 872 -18.21 32.20 -15.88
N GLN A 873 -18.72 31.39 -16.81
CA GLN A 873 -19.69 30.34 -16.50
C GLN A 873 -19.09 29.24 -15.61
N ILE A 874 -17.87 28.79 -15.90
CA ILE A 874 -17.16 27.79 -15.09
C ILE A 874 -16.91 28.33 -13.67
N LYS A 875 -16.45 29.57 -13.53
CA LYS A 875 -16.29 30.24 -12.22
C LYS A 875 -17.60 30.30 -11.44
N ASN A 876 -18.70 30.71 -12.08
CA ASN A 876 -20.01 30.69 -11.42
C ASN A 876 -20.45 29.29 -11.01
N ARG A 877 -20.15 28.26 -11.82
CA ARG A 877 -20.43 26.87 -11.45
C ARG A 877 -19.62 26.40 -10.25
N VAL A 878 -18.34 26.77 -10.15
CA VAL A 878 -17.50 26.51 -8.96
C VAL A 878 -18.10 27.12 -7.70
N GLN A 879 -18.63 28.34 -7.79
CA GLN A 879 -19.34 29.00 -6.70
C GLN A 879 -20.66 28.28 -6.35
N ASP A 880 -21.45 27.88 -7.35
CA ASP A 880 -22.72 27.16 -7.16
C ASP A 880 -22.52 25.75 -6.55
N LEU A 881 -21.32 25.17 -6.69
CA LEU A 881 -20.91 23.93 -6.01
C LEU A 881 -20.53 24.15 -4.54
N GLY A 882 -20.34 25.40 -4.12
CA GLY A 882 -20.10 25.78 -2.72
C GLY A 882 -18.67 26.21 -2.38
N TYR A 883 -17.73 26.24 -3.34
CA TYR A 883 -16.36 26.69 -3.05
C TYR A 883 -16.30 28.19 -2.76
N THR A 884 -15.61 28.54 -1.68
CA THR A 884 -15.21 29.94 -1.38
C THR A 884 -13.72 29.99 -1.01
N TYR A 885 -13.06 31.11 -1.29
CA TYR A 885 -11.67 31.31 -0.87
C TYR A 885 -11.53 31.35 0.66
N GLU A 886 -12.49 31.95 1.38
CA GLU A 886 -12.40 32.09 2.84
C GLU A 886 -12.32 30.73 3.54
N ASP A 887 -13.10 29.76 3.08
CA ASP A 887 -13.17 28.43 3.67
C ASP A 887 -11.93 27.58 3.36
N PHE A 888 -11.43 27.65 2.12
CA PHE A 888 -10.34 26.77 1.65
C PHE A 888 -8.95 27.40 1.60
N GLU A 889 -8.78 28.72 1.75
CA GLU A 889 -7.49 29.42 1.60
C GLU A 889 -6.38 28.75 2.42
N SER A 890 -6.65 28.45 3.69
CA SER A 890 -5.64 27.88 4.59
C SER A 890 -5.22 26.48 4.13
N ILE A 891 -6.19 25.66 3.73
CA ILE A 891 -5.98 24.27 3.32
C ILE A 891 -5.27 24.21 1.96
N ASP A 892 -5.75 24.98 0.98
CA ASP A 892 -5.14 25.07 -0.36
C ASP A 892 -3.71 25.60 -0.29
N ASN A 893 -3.44 26.62 0.53
CA ASN A 893 -2.08 27.10 0.76
C ASN A 893 -1.20 26.05 1.44
N GLU A 894 -1.75 25.21 2.30
CA GLU A 894 -1.02 24.11 2.92
C GLU A 894 -0.63 23.06 1.87
N ILE A 895 -1.59 22.65 1.02
CA ILE A 895 -1.39 21.69 -0.08
C ILE A 895 -0.32 22.22 -1.04
N ASP A 896 -0.45 23.47 -1.51
CA ASP A 896 0.53 24.09 -2.40
C ASP A 896 1.93 24.14 -1.77
N ARG A 897 2.03 24.48 -0.47
CA ARG A 897 3.31 24.49 0.24
C ARG A 897 3.90 23.09 0.34
N ARG A 898 3.10 22.04 0.56
CA ARG A 898 3.57 20.65 0.60
C ARG A 898 4.06 20.21 -0.78
N ASN A 899 3.24 20.39 -1.81
CA ASN A 899 3.58 20.11 -3.21
C ASN A 899 4.85 20.85 -3.67
N THR A 900 5.10 22.07 -3.18
CA THR A 900 6.31 22.85 -3.50
C THR A 900 7.54 22.46 -2.66
N ARG A 901 7.36 21.82 -1.49
CA ARG A 901 8.43 21.57 -0.50
C ARG A 901 9.08 20.19 -0.59
N GLY A 902 8.52 19.21 -1.29
CA GLY A 902 9.23 17.97 -1.53
C GLY A 902 8.45 16.91 -2.31
N ARG A 903 9.24 15.89 -2.67
CA ARG A 903 8.92 14.62 -3.33
C ARG A 903 7.73 13.83 -2.73
N ASP A 904 6.51 14.32 -2.76
CA ASP A 904 5.39 13.38 -2.78
C ASP A 904 5.34 12.78 -4.18
N LYS A 905 5.52 11.45 -4.26
CA LYS A 905 5.23 10.71 -5.49
C LYS A 905 3.75 10.90 -5.86
N THR A 906 2.89 11.23 -4.90
CA THR A 906 1.45 11.40 -5.04
C THR A 906 1.08 12.88 -5.21
N LYS A 907 0.35 13.21 -6.27
CA LYS A 907 -0.11 14.57 -6.54
C LYS A 907 -1.44 14.80 -5.80
N VAL A 908 -1.39 15.53 -4.69
CA VAL A 908 -2.60 15.98 -3.97
C VAL A 908 -3.09 17.27 -4.63
N ASP A 909 -4.34 17.26 -5.09
CA ASP A 909 -4.95 18.42 -5.69
C ASP A 909 -5.52 19.36 -4.61
N ARG A 910 -5.47 20.67 -4.89
CA ARG A 910 -6.19 21.68 -4.11
C ARG A 910 -7.70 21.48 -4.23
N TYR A 911 -8.47 21.91 -3.23
CA TYR A 911 -9.93 21.88 -3.30
C TYR A 911 -10.42 22.79 -4.42
N GLY A 912 -9.86 23.99 -4.59
CA GLY A 912 -10.23 24.85 -5.73
C GLY A 912 -10.02 24.15 -7.09
N LYS A 913 -9.01 23.29 -7.20
CA LYS A 913 -8.77 22.48 -8.42
C LYS A 913 -9.79 21.36 -8.59
N LYS A 914 -10.20 20.67 -7.51
CA LYS A 914 -11.29 19.69 -7.53
C LYS A 914 -12.58 20.27 -8.12
N TYR A 915 -13.02 21.43 -7.60
CA TYR A 915 -14.26 22.09 -8.05
C TYR A 915 -14.14 22.58 -9.50
N SER A 916 -12.97 23.11 -9.86
CA SER A 916 -12.69 23.54 -11.23
C SER A 916 -12.75 22.39 -12.23
N TRP A 917 -12.26 21.19 -11.89
CA TRP A 917 -12.35 20.00 -12.74
C TRP A 917 -13.80 19.55 -12.95
N ILE A 918 -14.60 19.52 -11.89
CA ILE A 918 -16.02 19.15 -11.98
C ILE A 918 -16.75 20.09 -12.95
N ALA A 919 -16.59 21.41 -12.75
CA ALA A 919 -17.18 22.41 -13.63
C ALA A 919 -16.63 22.33 -15.07
N TYR A 920 -15.36 22.01 -15.24
CA TYR A 920 -14.74 21.81 -16.55
C TYR A 920 -15.37 20.63 -17.32
N PHE A 921 -15.50 19.45 -16.70
CA PHE A 921 -16.07 18.28 -17.37
C PHE A 921 -17.56 18.42 -17.67
N GLU A 922 -18.31 19.17 -16.85
CA GLU A 922 -19.68 19.58 -17.17
C GLU A 922 -19.73 20.54 -18.37
N MET A 923 -18.82 21.52 -18.43
CA MET A 923 -18.76 22.46 -19.55
C MET A 923 -18.32 21.75 -20.84
N TYR A 924 -17.36 20.82 -20.76
CA TYR A 924 -16.93 20.01 -21.90
C TYR A 924 -18.13 19.29 -22.51
N GLY A 925 -18.94 18.61 -21.69
CA GLY A 925 -20.15 17.93 -22.19
C GLY A 925 -21.19 18.89 -22.78
N LYS A 926 -21.38 20.08 -22.21
CA LYS A 926 -22.22 21.13 -22.81
C LYS A 926 -21.71 21.55 -24.19
N ARG A 927 -20.40 21.70 -24.37
CA ARG A 927 -19.79 22.13 -25.64
C ARG A 927 -19.82 21.04 -26.71
N VAL A 928 -19.78 19.78 -26.30
CA VAL A 928 -20.09 18.63 -27.17
C VAL A 928 -21.55 18.67 -27.61
N ASP A 929 -22.49 18.91 -26.69
CA ASP A 929 -23.93 19.03 -27.01
C ASP A 929 -24.22 20.22 -27.96
N GLU A 930 -23.42 21.28 -27.92
CA GLU A 930 -23.51 22.43 -28.85
C GLU A 930 -22.89 22.15 -30.22
N GLY A 931 -22.19 21.03 -30.40
CA GLY A 931 -21.46 20.68 -31.62
C GLY A 931 -20.22 21.56 -31.87
N VAL A 932 -19.69 22.20 -30.82
CA VAL A 932 -18.49 23.06 -30.93
C VAL A 932 -17.20 22.26 -30.81
N LEU A 933 -17.20 21.27 -29.93
CA LEU A 933 -16.12 20.29 -29.87
C LEU A 933 -16.44 19.14 -30.84
N PRO A 934 -15.42 18.61 -31.56
CA PRO A 934 -15.65 17.56 -32.53
C PRO A 934 -16.26 16.33 -31.86
N THR A 935 -17.34 15.83 -32.45
CA THR A 935 -18.01 14.59 -32.02
C THR A 935 -17.51 13.37 -32.79
N TYR A 936 -16.94 13.56 -33.99
CA TYR A 936 -16.59 12.47 -34.92
C TYR A 936 -15.22 12.61 -35.62
N GLU A 937 -14.46 13.68 -35.35
CA GLU A 937 -13.11 13.84 -35.92
C GLU A 937 -12.14 14.24 -34.80
N ASN A 938 -11.42 13.25 -34.25
CA ASN A 938 -10.18 13.38 -33.47
C ASN A 938 -10.17 13.60 -31.94
N GLU A 939 -11.24 13.38 -31.17
CA GLU A 939 -11.09 13.09 -29.71
C GLU A 939 -12.46 12.75 -29.11
N VAL A 940 -12.76 11.44 -28.98
CA VAL A 940 -14.03 11.00 -28.37
C VAL A 940 -14.03 11.22 -26.86
N ARG A 941 -12.85 11.27 -26.24
CA ARG A 941 -12.64 11.38 -24.80
C ARG A 941 -11.81 12.62 -24.50
N PRO A 942 -12.15 13.41 -23.46
CA PRO A 942 -11.30 14.52 -23.06
C PRO A 942 -9.87 14.03 -22.82
N PRO A 943 -8.84 14.70 -23.33
CA PRO A 943 -7.45 14.34 -23.06
C PRO A 943 -7.13 14.40 -21.55
N ASP A 944 -7.92 15.14 -20.77
CA ASP A 944 -7.82 15.19 -19.31
C ASP A 944 -8.48 13.99 -18.58
N CYS A 945 -8.93 12.95 -19.29
CA CYS A 945 -9.45 11.73 -18.66
C CYS A 945 -8.40 11.13 -17.71
N ASP A 946 -8.85 10.65 -16.56
CA ASP A 946 -7.97 10.61 -15.40
C ASP A 946 -7.42 9.21 -15.06
N ILE A 947 -8.16 8.16 -15.41
CA ILE A 947 -7.88 6.75 -15.13
C ILE A 947 -8.42 5.89 -16.27
N ASP A 948 -7.75 4.78 -16.57
CA ASP A 948 -8.33 3.71 -17.39
C ASP A 948 -9.10 2.75 -16.46
N PRO A 949 -10.45 2.75 -16.50
CA PRO A 949 -11.26 1.94 -15.59
C PRO A 949 -11.21 0.44 -15.87
N SER A 950 -10.57 0.00 -16.96
CA SER A 950 -10.33 -1.43 -17.24
C SER A 950 -9.13 -2.00 -16.51
N PHE A 951 -8.34 -1.17 -15.81
CA PHE A 951 -7.19 -1.58 -15.00
C PHE A 951 -6.28 -2.62 -15.68
N PRO A 952 -5.72 -2.32 -16.88
CA PRO A 952 -4.93 -3.27 -17.64
C PRO A 952 -3.74 -3.83 -16.83
N THR A 953 -3.56 -5.15 -16.87
CA THR A 953 -2.54 -5.88 -16.11
C THR A 953 -1.13 -5.71 -16.69
N GLU A 954 -0.11 -6.16 -15.96
CA GLU A 954 1.27 -6.16 -16.45
C GLU A 954 1.46 -7.08 -17.67
N ILE A 955 2.34 -6.66 -18.58
CA ILE A 955 2.63 -7.39 -19.82
C ILE A 955 3.37 -8.69 -19.48
N LYS A 956 2.93 -9.80 -20.09
CA LYS A 956 3.58 -11.10 -19.90
C LYS A 956 4.93 -11.15 -20.61
N GLU A 957 5.94 -11.60 -19.88
CA GLU A 957 7.28 -11.80 -20.42
C GLU A 957 7.43 -13.16 -21.11
N TRP A 958 7.99 -13.19 -22.32
CA TRP A 958 8.37 -14.43 -23.00
C TRP A 958 9.54 -14.20 -23.97
N LYS A 959 10.67 -14.83 -23.70
CA LYS A 959 11.88 -14.76 -24.55
C LYS A 959 11.92 -15.93 -25.55
N PRO A 960 11.78 -15.68 -26.87
CA PRO A 960 11.98 -16.71 -27.87
C PRO A 960 13.47 -17.09 -28.00
N LYS A 961 13.74 -18.20 -28.69
CA LYS A 961 15.10 -18.52 -29.12
C LYS A 961 15.55 -17.51 -30.18
N LEU A 962 16.64 -16.79 -29.92
CA LEU A 962 17.21 -15.78 -30.81
C LEU A 962 18.53 -16.26 -31.43
N PRO A 963 18.94 -15.71 -32.58
CA PRO A 963 20.25 -15.98 -33.16
C PRO A 963 21.39 -15.45 -32.26
N GLU A 964 22.51 -16.17 -32.25
CA GLU A 964 23.73 -15.78 -31.54
C GLU A 964 24.55 -14.83 -32.42
N LEU A 965 24.48 -13.52 -32.14
CA LEU A 965 25.08 -12.48 -33.00
C LEU A 965 26.47 -12.01 -32.56
N PHE A 966 26.87 -12.32 -31.32
CA PHE A 966 28.06 -11.74 -30.68
C PHE A 966 29.17 -12.77 -30.40
N GLU A 967 29.14 -13.95 -31.02
CA GLU A 967 30.22 -14.95 -30.85
C GLU A 967 31.56 -14.51 -31.47
N THR A 968 31.53 -13.55 -32.40
CA THR A 968 32.72 -13.02 -33.06
C THR A 968 33.25 -11.82 -32.28
N GLU A 969 34.50 -11.88 -31.83
CA GLU A 969 35.19 -10.72 -31.27
C GLU A 969 35.54 -9.72 -32.39
N TYR A 970 35.19 -8.45 -32.20
CA TYR A 970 35.52 -7.36 -33.11
C TYR A 970 36.66 -6.52 -32.52
N SER A 971 37.73 -6.32 -33.29
CA SER A 971 38.89 -5.52 -32.85
C SER A 971 38.61 -4.02 -32.77
N GLU A 972 37.72 -3.51 -33.62
CA GLU A 972 37.29 -2.12 -33.66
C GLU A 972 35.77 -2.04 -33.88
N TYR A 973 35.11 -1.00 -33.35
CA TYR A 973 33.67 -0.82 -33.53
C TYR A 973 33.25 -0.64 -35.00
N CYS A 974 34.13 -0.06 -35.83
CA CYS A 974 33.91 0.06 -37.28
C CYS A 974 33.71 -1.30 -37.95
N ASP A 975 34.40 -2.35 -37.49
CA ASP A 975 34.27 -3.72 -38.01
C ASP A 975 32.89 -4.30 -37.70
N TRP A 976 32.35 -4.00 -36.51
CA TRP A 976 30.99 -4.37 -36.13
C TRP A 976 29.96 -3.65 -37.00
N ILE A 977 30.06 -2.32 -37.08
CA ILE A 977 29.07 -1.49 -37.79
C ILE A 977 28.99 -1.88 -39.28
N SER A 978 30.13 -2.06 -39.94
CA SER A 978 30.20 -2.38 -41.38
C SER A 978 30.10 -3.87 -41.72
N GLY A 979 30.56 -4.76 -40.83
CA GLY A 979 30.79 -6.18 -41.13
C GLY A 979 30.15 -7.17 -40.15
N GLY A 980 29.35 -6.71 -39.19
CA GLY A 980 28.61 -7.58 -38.27
C GLY A 980 27.60 -8.49 -38.98
N PRO A 981 27.25 -9.67 -38.42
CA PRO A 981 26.25 -10.56 -38.99
C PRO A 981 24.89 -9.85 -39.13
N ASN A 982 24.15 -10.19 -40.19
CA ASN A 982 22.73 -9.85 -40.28
C ASN A 982 21.94 -10.94 -39.54
N PRO A 983 21.04 -10.58 -38.62
CA PRO A 983 20.25 -11.57 -37.91
C PRO A 983 19.25 -12.27 -38.85
N SER A 984 19.03 -13.57 -38.63
CA SER A 984 17.94 -14.32 -39.26
C SER A 984 16.90 -14.66 -38.21
N TYR A 985 15.67 -14.21 -38.44
CA TYR A 985 14.52 -14.40 -37.56
C TYR A 985 13.40 -15.22 -38.23
N GLU A 986 13.73 -15.99 -39.26
CA GLU A 986 12.74 -16.75 -40.05
C GLU A 986 11.89 -17.69 -39.19
N ASP A 987 12.50 -18.34 -38.19
CA ASP A 987 11.85 -19.22 -37.22
C ASP A 987 10.84 -18.53 -36.28
N LEU A 988 10.70 -17.20 -36.38
CA LEU A 988 9.75 -16.40 -35.60
C LEU A 988 8.52 -16.00 -36.40
N PHE A 989 8.54 -16.02 -37.74
CA PHE A 989 7.39 -15.55 -38.52
C PHE A 989 6.18 -16.48 -38.44
N VAL A 990 6.42 -17.79 -38.34
CA VAL A 990 5.39 -18.80 -38.11
C VAL A 990 5.86 -19.78 -37.04
N LYS A 991 5.05 -19.99 -36.01
CA LYS A 991 5.39 -20.88 -34.88
C LYS A 991 4.23 -21.82 -34.55
N ASP A 992 4.56 -23.08 -34.26
CA ASP A 992 3.57 -24.05 -33.77
C ASP A 992 3.18 -23.78 -32.31
N THR A 993 4.06 -23.15 -31.52
CA THR A 993 3.83 -22.82 -30.12
C THR A 993 4.46 -21.46 -29.78
N VAL A 994 3.74 -20.62 -29.05
CA VAL A 994 4.21 -19.34 -28.49
C VAL A 994 3.84 -19.32 -27.01
N ASP A 995 4.80 -19.05 -26.12
CA ASP A 995 4.55 -18.99 -24.67
C ASP A 995 3.79 -20.21 -24.11
N GLY A 996 4.14 -21.41 -24.58
CA GLY A 996 3.48 -22.65 -24.17
C GLY A 996 2.05 -22.86 -24.71
N VAL A 997 1.55 -21.95 -25.56
CA VAL A 997 0.23 -22.04 -26.20
C VAL A 997 0.37 -22.59 -27.61
N ASP A 998 -0.31 -23.70 -27.88
CA ASP A 998 -0.33 -24.33 -29.19
C ASP A 998 -1.07 -23.46 -30.23
N GLY A 999 -0.51 -23.40 -31.44
CA GLY A 999 -0.98 -22.62 -32.58
C GLY A 999 -1.51 -23.50 -33.71
N PRO A 1000 -1.16 -23.21 -34.99
CA PRO A 1000 -0.06 -22.35 -35.44
C PRO A 1000 -0.34 -20.83 -35.34
N TRP A 1001 0.73 -20.08 -35.07
CA TRP A 1001 0.75 -18.62 -34.87
C TRP A 1001 1.56 -17.94 -35.97
N VAL A 1002 1.10 -16.79 -36.45
CA VAL A 1002 1.76 -15.96 -37.48
C VAL A 1002 2.11 -14.61 -36.88
N LEU A 1003 3.34 -14.14 -37.06
CA LEU A 1003 3.80 -12.85 -36.55
C LEU A 1003 3.17 -11.70 -37.36
N LEU A 1004 2.51 -10.75 -36.69
CA LEU A 1004 1.99 -9.54 -37.31
C LEU A 1004 2.99 -8.39 -37.26
N ASP A 1005 3.63 -8.18 -36.11
CA ASP A 1005 4.60 -7.10 -35.90
C ASP A 1005 5.55 -7.44 -34.74
N GLY A 1006 6.73 -6.83 -34.74
CA GLY A 1006 7.72 -7.10 -33.71
C GLY A 1006 8.90 -6.15 -33.73
N LYS A 1007 9.59 -6.04 -32.60
CA LYS A 1007 10.91 -5.42 -32.49
C LYS A 1007 11.78 -6.31 -31.62
N ILE A 1008 12.96 -6.65 -32.12
CA ILE A 1008 13.97 -7.40 -31.37
C ILE A 1008 15.17 -6.51 -31.18
N GLU A 1009 15.70 -6.51 -29.96
CA GLU A 1009 16.90 -5.80 -29.61
C GLU A 1009 17.87 -6.69 -28.85
N GLN A 1010 19.11 -6.75 -29.34
CA GLN A 1010 20.18 -7.57 -28.77
C GLN A 1010 21.41 -6.69 -28.53
N ALA A 1011 22.08 -6.91 -27.40
CA ALA A 1011 23.30 -6.20 -27.02
C ALA A 1011 24.37 -7.18 -26.49
N SER A 1012 25.64 -6.81 -26.63
CA SER A 1012 26.78 -7.51 -26.04
C SER A 1012 27.27 -6.81 -24.77
N LEU A 1013 28.15 -7.47 -24.01
CA LEU A 1013 28.84 -6.85 -22.87
C LEU A 1013 29.82 -5.73 -23.28
N ASP A 1014 30.28 -5.74 -24.54
CA ASP A 1014 31.27 -4.83 -25.09
C ASP A 1014 30.63 -3.66 -25.87
N ALA A 1015 29.45 -3.22 -25.41
CA ALA A 1015 28.69 -2.09 -25.95
C ALA A 1015 28.19 -2.23 -27.40
N LEU A 1016 28.26 -3.42 -28.02
CA LEU A 1016 27.72 -3.66 -29.36
C LEU A 1016 26.21 -3.87 -29.26
N ARG A 1017 25.45 -3.26 -30.18
CA ARG A 1017 23.99 -3.32 -30.15
C ARG A 1017 23.43 -3.50 -31.55
N ILE A 1018 22.28 -4.15 -31.65
CA ILE A 1018 21.47 -4.21 -32.86
C ILE A 1018 19.99 -4.19 -32.48
N PHE A 1019 19.21 -3.39 -33.21
CA PHE A 1019 17.75 -3.50 -33.20
C PHE A 1019 17.27 -3.93 -34.58
N THR A 1020 16.18 -4.69 -34.63
CA THR A 1020 15.51 -5.09 -35.87
C THR A 1020 13.99 -5.04 -35.66
N PHE A 1021 13.28 -4.28 -36.48
CA PHE A 1021 11.83 -4.36 -36.61
C PHE A 1021 11.47 -5.54 -37.50
N LEU A 1022 10.46 -6.32 -37.12
CA LEU A 1022 9.91 -7.48 -37.85
C LEU A 1022 8.51 -7.16 -38.36
N ARG A 1023 8.38 -6.04 -39.08
CA ARG A 1023 7.07 -5.49 -39.44
C ARG A 1023 6.39 -6.30 -40.54
N GLY A 1024 5.21 -6.84 -40.25
CA GLY A 1024 4.31 -7.42 -41.24
C GLY A 1024 3.45 -6.33 -41.89
N VAL A 1025 3.34 -6.36 -43.21
CA VAL A 1025 2.41 -5.53 -43.99
C VAL A 1025 1.58 -6.42 -44.90
N LEU A 1026 0.32 -6.05 -45.13
CA LEU A 1026 -0.54 -6.78 -46.07
C LEU A 1026 -0.51 -6.09 -47.43
N VAL A 1027 -0.29 -6.85 -48.49
CA VAL A 1027 -0.08 -6.33 -49.84
C VAL A 1027 -0.78 -7.23 -50.85
N ALA A 1028 -1.22 -6.67 -51.97
CA ALA A 1028 -1.72 -7.47 -53.08
C ALA A 1028 -0.63 -8.42 -53.59
N GLU A 1029 -0.99 -9.66 -53.92
CA GLU A 1029 -0.02 -10.70 -54.34
C GLU A 1029 0.82 -10.25 -55.54
N GLU A 1030 0.22 -9.49 -56.47
CA GLU A 1030 0.90 -8.94 -57.65
C GLU A 1030 1.97 -7.87 -57.32
N ASP A 1031 1.84 -7.17 -56.19
CA ASP A 1031 2.72 -6.07 -55.78
C ASP A 1031 3.87 -6.50 -54.86
N VAL A 1032 3.86 -7.74 -54.36
CA VAL A 1032 4.96 -8.30 -53.52
C VAL A 1032 6.31 -8.16 -54.21
N SER A 1033 6.36 -8.45 -55.51
CA SER A 1033 7.59 -8.37 -56.31
C SER A 1033 8.12 -6.94 -56.42
N VAL A 1034 7.22 -5.95 -56.49
CA VAL A 1034 7.56 -4.52 -56.53
C VAL A 1034 8.04 -4.05 -55.16
N LEU A 1035 7.34 -4.43 -54.09
CA LEU A 1035 7.74 -4.13 -52.70
C LEU A 1035 9.15 -4.67 -52.39
N LYS A 1036 9.43 -5.89 -52.85
CA LYS A 1036 10.75 -6.55 -52.73
C LYS A 1036 11.84 -5.80 -53.48
N GLN A 1037 11.52 -5.23 -54.64
CA GLN A 1037 12.46 -4.42 -55.41
C GLN A 1037 12.73 -3.07 -54.73
N GLU A 1038 11.68 -2.36 -54.30
CA GLU A 1038 11.79 -1.05 -53.64
C GLU A 1038 12.60 -1.12 -52.34
N LEU A 1039 12.36 -2.13 -51.49
CA LEU A 1039 13.16 -2.31 -50.26
C LEU A 1039 14.63 -2.58 -50.59
N ARG A 1040 14.94 -3.35 -51.64
CA ARG A 1040 16.32 -3.64 -52.05
C ARG A 1040 17.03 -2.38 -52.54
N GLU A 1041 16.36 -1.58 -53.35
CA GLU A 1041 16.91 -0.35 -53.95
C GLU A 1041 17.01 0.81 -52.94
N THR A 1042 16.16 0.84 -51.92
CA THR A 1042 16.16 1.87 -50.88
C THR A 1042 17.32 1.70 -49.90
N GLU A 1043 18.33 2.58 -49.93
CA GLU A 1043 19.49 2.50 -49.03
C GLU A 1043 19.10 2.52 -47.53
N TYR A 1044 18.15 3.38 -47.15
CA TYR A 1044 17.65 3.51 -45.77
C TYR A 1044 16.13 3.30 -45.68
N PRO A 1045 15.66 2.14 -45.18
CA PRO A 1045 14.24 1.83 -45.04
C PRO A 1045 13.50 2.64 -43.95
N GLY A 1046 14.22 3.30 -43.04
CA GLY A 1046 13.65 4.12 -41.97
C GLY A 1046 13.17 5.51 -42.42
N ASN A 1047 12.80 6.38 -41.47
CA ASN A 1047 12.29 7.73 -41.71
C ASN A 1047 11.06 7.80 -42.66
N ARG A 1048 10.05 6.94 -42.41
CA ARG A 1048 8.74 6.89 -43.09
C ARG A 1048 8.70 6.21 -44.47
N ASN A 1049 9.75 5.49 -44.89
CA ASN A 1049 9.69 4.67 -46.10
C ASN A 1049 8.87 3.40 -45.86
N ILE A 1050 8.99 2.76 -44.70
CA ILE A 1050 8.01 1.77 -44.25
C ILE A 1050 7.04 2.50 -43.30
N PRO A 1051 5.72 2.50 -43.57
CA PRO A 1051 4.75 3.21 -42.72
C PRO A 1051 4.75 2.63 -41.31
N ASP A 1052 4.65 3.52 -40.31
CA ASP A 1052 4.51 3.14 -38.90
C ASP A 1052 3.04 2.87 -38.56
N PRO A 1053 2.75 1.91 -37.65
CA PRO A 1053 1.42 1.77 -37.06
C PRO A 1053 0.95 3.09 -36.45
N LEU A 1054 -0.35 3.35 -36.58
CA LEU A 1054 -0.96 4.51 -35.94
C LEU A 1054 -1.23 4.21 -34.45
N GLU A 1055 -1.27 5.27 -33.65
CA GLU A 1055 -1.43 5.20 -32.19
C GLU A 1055 -2.85 5.66 -31.80
N ASP A 1056 -3.43 4.98 -30.82
CA ASP A 1056 -4.73 5.30 -30.25
C ASP A 1056 -4.53 5.89 -28.85
N TYR A 1057 -4.67 7.20 -28.76
CA TYR A 1057 -4.64 7.93 -27.50
C TYR A 1057 -6.06 8.03 -26.96
N TYR A 1058 -6.22 7.81 -25.65
CA TYR A 1058 -7.48 7.98 -24.94
C TYR A 1058 -8.60 6.99 -25.28
N THR A 1059 -8.31 5.87 -25.94
CA THR A 1059 -9.14 4.66 -25.90
C THR A 1059 -8.76 3.84 -24.67
N TYR A 1060 -9.72 3.28 -23.92
CA TYR A 1060 -9.39 2.43 -22.77
C TYR A 1060 -8.95 1.04 -23.24
N ALA A 1061 -8.04 0.38 -22.53
CA ALA A 1061 -7.56 -0.95 -22.91
C ALA A 1061 -8.71 -1.96 -23.03
N GLY A 1062 -9.68 -1.88 -22.10
CA GLY A 1062 -10.91 -2.68 -22.11
C GLY A 1062 -11.87 -2.39 -23.27
N GLU A 1063 -11.70 -1.29 -24.01
CA GLU A 1063 -12.48 -0.97 -25.22
C GLU A 1063 -11.92 -1.61 -26.49
N ILE A 1064 -10.67 -2.08 -26.44
CA ILE A 1064 -10.00 -2.71 -27.57
C ILE A 1064 -10.37 -4.20 -27.64
N PRO A 1065 -10.81 -4.73 -28.80
CA PRO A 1065 -10.92 -4.07 -30.09
C PRO A 1065 -12.37 -3.70 -30.47
N TRP A 1066 -13.34 -3.92 -29.57
CA TRP A 1066 -14.76 -3.95 -29.92
C TRP A 1066 -15.39 -2.56 -30.06
N SER A 1067 -14.87 -1.55 -29.37
CA SER A 1067 -15.48 -0.23 -29.32
C SER A 1067 -15.24 0.57 -30.60
N ASP A 1068 -16.23 1.38 -30.99
CA ASP A 1068 -16.09 2.32 -32.12
C ASP A 1068 -15.04 3.42 -31.84
N ARG A 1069 -14.64 3.59 -30.57
CA ARG A 1069 -13.54 4.48 -30.18
C ARG A 1069 -12.18 3.97 -30.64
N TYR A 1070 -12.02 2.65 -30.74
CA TYR A 1070 -10.77 2.02 -31.16
C TYR A 1070 -10.47 2.35 -32.62
N GLY A 1071 -9.37 3.05 -32.84
CA GLY A 1071 -8.96 3.59 -34.14
C GLY A 1071 -10.01 4.50 -34.74
N SER A 1072 -10.53 5.47 -33.98
CA SER A 1072 -11.63 6.37 -34.40
C SER A 1072 -11.41 7.06 -35.76
N TYR A 1073 -10.17 7.37 -36.15
CA TYR A 1073 -9.83 7.94 -37.47
C TYR A 1073 -9.76 6.90 -38.61
N LEU A 1074 -9.90 5.61 -38.29
CA LEU A 1074 -10.02 4.47 -39.20
C LEU A 1074 -11.47 3.96 -39.23
N ARG A 1075 -12.44 4.86 -39.15
CA ARG A 1075 -13.88 4.55 -39.18
C ARG A 1075 -14.54 5.23 -40.37
N GLU A 1076 -15.51 4.56 -40.98
CA GLU A 1076 -16.41 5.17 -41.99
C GLU A 1076 -17.56 5.92 -41.29
N ASP A 1077 -18.31 6.77 -42.03
CA ASP A 1077 -19.43 7.57 -41.48
C ASP A 1077 -20.53 6.73 -40.79
N ASN A 1078 -20.59 5.43 -41.09
CA ASN A 1078 -21.53 4.48 -40.50
C ASN A 1078 -20.95 3.70 -39.29
N GLY A 1079 -19.74 4.03 -38.85
CA GLY A 1079 -19.04 3.40 -37.73
C GLY A 1079 -18.19 2.17 -38.09
N SER A 1080 -18.31 1.60 -39.30
CA SER A 1080 -17.53 0.39 -39.65
C SER A 1080 -16.04 0.69 -39.80
N ALA A 1081 -15.18 -0.23 -39.35
CA ALA A 1081 -13.74 -0.06 -39.46
C ALA A 1081 -13.26 -0.05 -40.93
N LYS A 1082 -12.31 0.86 -41.21
CA LYS A 1082 -11.64 1.05 -42.49
C LYS A 1082 -10.20 0.53 -42.40
N LYS A 1083 -9.73 -0.07 -43.49
CA LYS A 1083 -8.33 -0.52 -43.64
C LYS A 1083 -7.36 0.65 -43.56
N ASN A 1084 -6.29 0.48 -42.79
CA ASN A 1084 -5.17 1.45 -42.74
C ASN A 1084 -4.23 1.24 -43.93
N VAL A 1085 -4.60 1.79 -45.09
CA VAL A 1085 -3.83 1.67 -46.34
C VAL A 1085 -2.91 2.88 -46.50
N GLU A 1086 -1.61 2.61 -46.55
CA GLU A 1086 -0.53 3.59 -46.66
C GLU A 1086 0.37 3.30 -47.87
N LYS A 1087 1.23 4.25 -48.24
CA LYS A 1087 2.20 4.08 -49.35
C LYS A 1087 3.61 3.86 -48.84
N ALA A 1088 4.07 2.61 -48.89
CA ALA A 1088 5.47 2.28 -48.64
C ALA A 1088 6.37 2.83 -49.76
N PHE A 1089 7.54 3.35 -49.39
CA PHE A 1089 8.58 3.91 -50.24
C PHE A 1089 8.16 5.13 -51.09
N GLY A 1090 7.09 5.84 -50.71
CA GLY A 1090 6.52 6.95 -51.49
C GLY A 1090 7.07 8.37 -51.22
N SER A 1091 8.17 8.54 -50.50
CA SER A 1091 8.36 9.74 -49.67
C SER A 1091 8.62 11.10 -50.37
N HIS A 1092 7.93 12.13 -49.82
CA HIS A 1092 8.38 13.52 -49.59
C HIS A 1092 8.43 14.61 -50.67
N ARG A 1093 7.92 14.44 -51.90
CA ARG A 1093 7.77 15.56 -52.88
C ARG A 1093 6.63 15.40 -53.91
N GLY A 1094 5.43 15.00 -53.50
CA GLY A 1094 4.26 15.05 -54.40
C GLY A 1094 4.38 14.20 -55.68
N SER A 1095 5.15 13.10 -55.66
CA SER A 1095 5.17 12.09 -56.72
C SER A 1095 4.44 10.83 -56.28
N SER A 1096 3.55 10.32 -57.13
CA SER A 1096 2.51 9.32 -56.88
C SER A 1096 2.94 7.84 -56.87
N ASN A 1097 4.19 7.50 -56.54
CA ASN A 1097 4.81 6.21 -56.94
C ASN A 1097 5.19 5.22 -55.81
N GLY A 1098 4.59 5.26 -54.61
CA GLY A 1098 4.81 4.23 -53.59
C GLY A 1098 3.95 2.97 -53.77
N VAL A 1099 4.33 1.85 -53.12
CA VAL A 1099 3.55 0.60 -53.09
C VAL A 1099 2.47 0.69 -52.02
N GLU A 1100 1.21 0.40 -52.38
CA GLU A 1100 0.11 0.41 -51.42
C GLU A 1100 0.19 -0.82 -50.51
N VAL A 1101 0.23 -0.57 -49.21
CA VAL A 1101 0.30 -1.60 -48.17
C VAL A 1101 -0.71 -1.28 -47.09
N GLU A 1102 -1.35 -2.31 -46.56
CA GLU A 1102 -2.20 -2.21 -45.38
C GLU A 1102 -1.38 -2.54 -44.13
N ILE A 1103 -1.49 -1.69 -43.12
CA ILE A 1103 -0.84 -1.89 -41.83
C ILE A 1103 -1.80 -2.66 -40.90
N PRO A 1104 -1.52 -3.94 -40.58
CA PRO A 1104 -2.46 -4.81 -39.87
C PRO A 1104 -2.43 -4.60 -38.34
N VAL A 1105 -1.71 -3.60 -37.84
CA VAL A 1105 -1.47 -3.36 -36.42
C VAL A 1105 -1.79 -1.91 -36.05
N HIS A 1106 -2.22 -1.75 -34.80
CA HIS A 1106 -2.46 -0.47 -34.15
C HIS A 1106 -1.81 -0.47 -32.77
N VAL A 1107 -1.41 0.71 -32.30
CA VAL A 1107 -0.72 0.85 -31.02
C VAL A 1107 -1.64 1.47 -29.99
N PHE A 1108 -1.78 0.81 -28.84
CA PHE A 1108 -2.42 1.41 -27.67
C PHE A 1108 -1.43 2.36 -26.99
N ALA A 1109 -1.83 3.63 -26.83
CA ALA A 1109 -1.01 4.67 -26.23
C ALA A 1109 -1.74 5.32 -25.05
N TRP A 1110 -1.20 5.09 -23.85
CA TRP A 1110 -1.67 5.71 -22.60
C TRP A 1110 -0.56 6.57 -22.00
N GLU A 1111 -0.90 7.78 -21.54
CA GLU A 1111 0.07 8.68 -20.93
C GLU A 1111 0.19 8.39 -19.42
N SER A 1112 1.39 8.04 -18.96
CA SER A 1112 1.64 7.58 -17.58
C SER A 1112 1.33 8.61 -16.48
N HIS A 1113 1.14 9.88 -16.84
CA HIS A 1113 0.81 10.95 -15.91
C HIS A 1113 -0.67 10.99 -15.51
N HIS A 1114 -1.54 10.20 -16.16
CA HIS A 1114 -2.94 10.04 -15.79
C HIS A 1114 -3.06 9.28 -14.46
N SER A 1115 -2.66 8.02 -14.36
CA SER A 1115 -2.77 7.28 -13.10
C SER A 1115 -1.53 6.47 -12.79
N GLN A 1116 -1.10 6.47 -11.53
CA GLN A 1116 -0.01 5.60 -11.07
C GLN A 1116 -0.36 4.12 -11.13
N LEU A 1117 -1.65 3.78 -11.22
CA LEU A 1117 -2.12 2.40 -11.39
C LEU A 1117 -2.14 1.97 -12.86
N ASN A 1118 -2.24 2.91 -13.80
CA ASN A 1118 -2.23 2.64 -15.24
C ASN A 1118 -0.90 3.13 -15.85
N GLN A 1119 0.14 2.31 -15.75
CA GLN A 1119 1.47 2.64 -16.29
C GLN A 1119 1.77 1.94 -17.62
N VAL A 1120 0.87 1.07 -18.07
CA VAL A 1120 1.06 0.22 -19.24
C VAL A 1120 0.71 1.01 -20.50
N SER A 1121 1.65 1.12 -21.44
CA SER A 1121 1.50 1.83 -22.73
C SER A 1121 2.37 1.22 -23.84
N GLY A 1122 2.00 1.39 -25.11
CA GLY A 1122 2.78 0.89 -26.24
C GLY A 1122 2.53 -0.58 -26.63
N MET A 1123 1.40 -1.19 -26.27
CA MET A 1123 1.05 -2.53 -26.75
C MET A 1123 0.55 -2.47 -28.17
N ARG A 1124 0.67 -3.60 -28.87
CA ARG A 1124 0.31 -3.72 -30.29
C ARG A 1124 -0.88 -4.65 -30.38
N PHE A 1125 -1.92 -4.20 -31.07
CA PHE A 1125 -3.14 -4.94 -31.32
C PHE A 1125 -3.41 -5.05 -32.82
N PRO A 1126 -4.15 -6.05 -33.29
CA PRO A 1126 -4.62 -6.08 -34.67
C PRO A 1126 -5.46 -4.84 -35.00
N ALA A 1127 -5.20 -4.21 -36.16
CA ALA A 1127 -5.88 -2.99 -36.57
C ALA A 1127 -7.42 -3.14 -36.62
N PRO A 1128 -8.20 -2.06 -36.44
CA PRO A 1128 -9.67 -2.12 -36.36
C PRO A 1128 -10.32 -2.96 -37.46
N ALA A 1129 -9.93 -2.77 -38.73
CA ALA A 1129 -10.50 -3.51 -39.85
C ALA A 1129 -10.24 -5.02 -39.77
N LEU A 1130 -9.04 -5.43 -39.33
CA LEU A 1130 -8.71 -6.84 -39.13
C LEU A 1130 -9.50 -7.41 -37.94
N SER A 1131 -9.55 -6.67 -36.83
CA SER A 1131 -10.24 -7.08 -35.61
C SER A 1131 -11.74 -7.31 -35.81
N GLU A 1132 -12.44 -6.38 -36.47
CA GLU A 1132 -13.88 -6.51 -36.74
C GLU A 1132 -14.20 -7.61 -37.73
N HIS A 1133 -13.36 -7.79 -38.75
CA HIS A 1133 -13.62 -8.77 -39.82
C HIS A 1133 -13.58 -10.22 -39.34
N ILE A 1134 -12.82 -10.50 -38.27
CA ILE A 1134 -12.70 -11.83 -37.66
C ILE A 1134 -13.36 -11.92 -36.27
N ASP A 1135 -14.17 -10.92 -35.90
CA ASP A 1135 -14.92 -10.87 -34.65
C ASP A 1135 -14.06 -11.05 -33.40
N LEU A 1136 -12.93 -10.33 -33.31
CA LEU A 1136 -12.09 -10.35 -32.12
C LEU A 1136 -12.78 -9.68 -30.93
N ILE A 1137 -12.57 -10.28 -29.76
CA ILE A 1137 -13.08 -9.81 -28.47
C ILE A 1137 -11.97 -9.81 -27.43
N ASN A 1138 -12.18 -9.04 -26.35
CA ASN A 1138 -11.34 -9.05 -25.16
C ASN A 1138 -12.11 -9.62 -23.96
N HIS A 1139 -11.39 -10.19 -23.00
CA HIS A 1139 -11.90 -10.48 -21.66
C HIS A 1139 -10.73 -10.74 -20.69
N ASN A 1140 -10.98 -10.68 -19.36
CA ASN A 1140 -10.03 -10.99 -18.27
C ASN A 1140 -8.77 -10.11 -18.17
N GLU A 1141 -8.86 -8.81 -18.44
CA GLU A 1141 -7.76 -7.84 -18.24
C GLU A 1141 -6.45 -8.17 -19.01
N THR A 1142 -6.49 -9.07 -19.99
CA THR A 1142 -5.31 -9.47 -20.76
C THR A 1142 -5.21 -8.70 -22.07
N PHE A 1143 -3.99 -8.49 -22.55
CA PHE A 1143 -3.73 -7.95 -23.90
C PHE A 1143 -3.87 -8.98 -25.02
N ASP A 1144 -4.01 -10.26 -24.67
CA ASP A 1144 -4.32 -11.31 -25.64
C ASP A 1144 -5.82 -11.19 -26.01
N LEU A 1145 -6.13 -11.21 -27.31
CA LEU A 1145 -7.50 -11.17 -27.82
C LEU A 1145 -7.99 -12.59 -28.11
N PHE A 1146 -9.30 -12.74 -28.17
CA PHE A 1146 -9.99 -14.01 -28.34
C PHE A 1146 -10.94 -13.95 -29.52
N ASP A 1147 -11.24 -15.12 -30.10
CA ASP A 1147 -12.33 -15.25 -31.07
C ASP A 1147 -13.69 -15.33 -30.36
N SER A 1148 -14.77 -15.21 -31.12
CA SER A 1148 -16.15 -15.29 -30.60
C SER A 1148 -16.53 -16.60 -29.90
N ASN A 1149 -15.69 -17.65 -29.97
CA ASN A 1149 -15.88 -18.90 -29.23
C ASN A 1149 -15.05 -18.95 -27.93
N GLY A 1150 -14.35 -17.86 -27.58
CA GLY A 1150 -13.49 -17.76 -26.39
C GLY A 1150 -12.12 -18.42 -26.57
N ASN A 1151 -11.72 -18.80 -27.79
CA ASN A 1151 -10.37 -19.32 -28.02
C ASN A 1151 -9.40 -18.18 -28.27
N ARG A 1152 -8.19 -18.28 -27.72
CA ARG A 1152 -7.15 -17.25 -27.92
C ARG A 1152 -6.87 -17.07 -29.41
N ALA A 1153 -6.85 -15.81 -29.83
CA ALA A 1153 -6.70 -15.37 -31.21
C ALA A 1153 -5.40 -14.58 -31.42
N THR A 1154 -4.89 -13.88 -30.39
CA THR A 1154 -3.60 -13.18 -30.45
C THR A 1154 -2.72 -13.49 -29.24
N ILE A 1155 -1.42 -13.28 -29.39
CA ILE A 1155 -0.44 -13.34 -28.30
C ILE A 1155 0.51 -12.15 -28.42
N TYR A 1156 0.52 -11.27 -27.41
CA TYR A 1156 1.47 -10.17 -27.31
C TYR A 1156 2.44 -10.39 -26.14
N ARG A 1157 3.75 -10.36 -26.41
CA ARG A 1157 4.77 -10.60 -25.37
C ARG A 1157 5.91 -9.60 -25.48
N GLU A 1158 6.44 -9.23 -24.31
CA GLU A 1158 7.66 -8.45 -24.16
C GLU A 1158 8.80 -9.30 -23.59
N PHE A 1159 10.04 -8.91 -23.84
CA PHE A 1159 11.21 -9.51 -23.21
C PHE A 1159 12.45 -8.62 -23.32
N GLN A 1160 13.38 -8.82 -22.40
CA GLN A 1160 14.72 -8.24 -22.45
C GLN A 1160 15.76 -9.29 -22.82
N CYS A 1161 16.76 -8.88 -23.60
CA CYS A 1161 17.96 -9.69 -23.86
C CYS A 1161 19.02 -9.40 -22.79
N ASP A 1162 19.89 -10.37 -22.50
CA ASP A 1162 20.88 -10.25 -21.43
C ASP A 1162 21.75 -8.99 -21.62
N ASN A 1163 21.78 -8.12 -20.61
CA ASN A 1163 22.45 -6.80 -20.56
C ASN A 1163 21.83 -5.65 -21.39
N ALA A 1164 20.68 -5.82 -22.05
CA ALA A 1164 20.00 -4.73 -22.73
C ALA A 1164 19.05 -3.98 -21.77
N ARG A 1165 19.18 -2.65 -21.67
CA ARG A 1165 18.22 -1.75 -20.98
C ARG A 1165 16.95 -1.49 -21.81
N TYR A 1166 16.65 -2.32 -22.80
CA TYR A 1166 15.71 -2.00 -23.87
C TYR A 1166 14.77 -3.16 -24.13
N ASP A 1167 13.49 -2.84 -24.35
CA ASP A 1167 12.43 -3.82 -24.48
C ASP A 1167 12.25 -4.29 -25.93
N SER A 1168 12.19 -5.61 -26.10
CA SER A 1168 11.76 -6.30 -27.32
C SER A 1168 10.32 -6.75 -27.17
N TRP A 1169 9.59 -6.81 -28.28
CA TRP A 1169 8.18 -7.23 -28.28
C TRP A 1169 7.79 -7.95 -29.56
N LEU A 1170 6.80 -8.83 -29.47
CA LEU A 1170 6.26 -9.60 -30.59
C LEU A 1170 4.73 -9.71 -30.47
N LEU A 1171 4.01 -9.46 -31.57
CA LEU A 1171 2.58 -9.69 -31.70
C LEU A 1171 2.30 -10.83 -32.69
N TYR A 1172 1.65 -11.87 -32.22
CA TYR A 1172 1.19 -12.99 -33.03
C TYR A 1172 -0.33 -13.02 -33.17
N ILE A 1173 -0.81 -13.56 -34.28
CA ILE A 1173 -2.21 -13.90 -34.53
C ILE A 1173 -2.34 -15.38 -34.92
N ARG A 1174 -3.46 -16.01 -34.58
CA ARG A 1174 -3.74 -17.39 -34.96
C ARG A 1174 -3.88 -17.51 -36.49
N LYS A 1175 -3.23 -18.52 -37.06
CA LYS A 1175 -3.06 -18.66 -38.51
C LYS A 1175 -4.37 -18.72 -39.29
N ASP A 1176 -5.34 -19.50 -38.83
CA ASP A 1176 -6.65 -19.70 -39.48
C ASP A 1176 -7.42 -18.38 -39.61
N LEU A 1177 -7.34 -17.51 -38.60
CA LEU A 1177 -8.03 -16.22 -38.61
C LEU A 1177 -7.37 -15.26 -39.60
N LEU A 1178 -6.03 -15.21 -39.65
CA LEU A 1178 -5.31 -14.39 -40.61
C LEU A 1178 -5.53 -14.88 -42.05
N GLU A 1179 -5.46 -16.19 -42.30
CA GLU A 1179 -5.72 -16.75 -43.64
C GLU A 1179 -7.13 -16.40 -44.13
N LYS A 1180 -8.14 -16.48 -43.27
CA LYS A 1180 -9.51 -16.05 -43.61
C LYS A 1180 -9.54 -14.58 -44.05
N TYR A 1181 -8.89 -13.68 -43.30
CA TYR A 1181 -8.84 -12.26 -43.65
C TYR A 1181 -8.14 -12.04 -45.00
N LEU A 1182 -6.95 -12.64 -45.18
CA LEU A 1182 -6.14 -12.52 -46.39
C LEU A 1182 -6.85 -13.03 -47.66
N GLU A 1183 -7.54 -14.17 -47.55
CA GLU A 1183 -8.33 -14.74 -48.66
C GLU A 1183 -9.49 -13.82 -49.07
N GLU A 1184 -10.21 -13.27 -48.10
CA GLU A 1184 -11.37 -12.41 -48.34
C GLU A 1184 -10.97 -11.01 -48.82
N THR A 1185 -9.76 -10.54 -48.50
CA THR A 1185 -9.25 -9.24 -48.93
C THR A 1185 -8.34 -9.29 -50.16
N GLU A 1186 -8.08 -10.48 -50.71
CA GLU A 1186 -7.17 -10.70 -51.85
C GLU A 1186 -5.75 -10.18 -51.59
N GLN A 1187 -5.25 -10.34 -50.36
CA GLN A 1187 -3.92 -9.90 -49.92
C GLN A 1187 -3.06 -11.07 -49.45
N THR A 1188 -1.75 -10.83 -49.32
CA THR A 1188 -0.81 -11.68 -48.59
C THR A 1188 -0.03 -10.84 -47.57
N ILE A 1189 0.48 -11.48 -46.51
CA ILE A 1189 1.42 -10.83 -45.60
C ILE A 1189 2.86 -10.91 -46.15
N ALA A 1190 3.55 -9.78 -46.09
CA ALA A 1190 4.98 -9.65 -46.35
C ALA A 1190 5.66 -9.05 -45.12
N TRP A 1191 6.70 -9.71 -44.62
CA TRP A 1191 7.53 -9.21 -43.54
C TRP A 1191 8.70 -8.41 -44.07
N LEU A 1192 8.93 -7.24 -43.49
CA LEU A 1192 10.00 -6.32 -43.85
C LEU A 1192 11.00 -6.20 -42.69
N PRO A 1193 11.77 -7.26 -42.35
CA PRO A 1193 12.76 -7.18 -41.30
C PRO A 1193 13.81 -6.11 -41.63
N TRP A 1194 13.97 -5.10 -40.79
CA TRP A 1194 15.01 -4.08 -40.97
C TRP A 1194 15.46 -3.45 -39.65
N GLY A 1195 16.69 -2.97 -39.60
CA GLY A 1195 17.17 -2.18 -38.46
C GLY A 1195 18.65 -1.82 -38.60
N GLU A 1196 19.28 -1.52 -37.46
CA GLU A 1196 20.62 -0.92 -37.42
C GLU A 1196 21.52 -1.64 -36.43
N ARG A 1197 22.75 -1.94 -36.86
CA ARG A 1197 23.88 -2.20 -35.97
C ARG A 1197 24.34 -0.87 -35.40
N THR A 1198 24.47 -0.79 -34.09
CA THR A 1198 24.83 0.42 -33.37
C THR A 1198 25.68 0.07 -32.14
N LEU A 1199 25.95 1.06 -31.30
CA LEU A 1199 26.63 0.92 -30.02
C LEU A 1199 25.74 1.45 -28.90
N ASP A 1200 26.11 1.16 -27.65
CA ASP A 1200 25.52 1.83 -26.50
C ASP A 1200 25.69 3.35 -26.57
N HIS A 1201 24.74 4.09 -26.01
CA HIS A 1201 24.61 5.54 -26.21
C HIS A 1201 25.89 6.34 -25.88
N GLN A 1202 26.61 5.95 -24.83
CA GLN A 1202 27.85 6.61 -24.42
C GLN A 1202 28.98 6.40 -25.44
N GLU A 1203 29.15 5.18 -25.94
CA GLU A 1203 30.17 4.83 -26.92
C GLU A 1203 29.82 5.40 -28.30
N LEU A 1204 28.54 5.33 -28.69
CA LEU A 1204 28.04 5.95 -29.91
C LEU A 1204 28.33 7.46 -29.94
N GLN A 1205 28.09 8.15 -28.83
CA GLN A 1205 28.38 9.58 -28.71
C GLN A 1205 29.89 9.86 -28.72
N ALA A 1206 30.70 9.04 -28.04
CA ALA A 1206 32.15 9.17 -28.02
C ALA A 1206 32.81 8.93 -29.39
N LYS A 1207 32.18 8.12 -30.24
CA LYS A 1207 32.70 7.67 -31.54
C LYS A 1207 31.95 8.20 -32.76
N SER A 1208 31.00 9.12 -32.56
CA SER A 1208 30.15 9.65 -33.64
C SER A 1208 30.93 10.19 -34.84
N ASP A 1209 32.05 10.87 -34.61
CA ASP A 1209 32.90 11.42 -35.69
C ASP A 1209 33.62 10.31 -36.49
N GLU A 1210 33.99 9.21 -35.82
CA GLU A 1210 34.67 8.05 -36.42
C GLU A 1210 33.70 7.20 -37.25
N LEU A 1211 32.45 7.09 -36.80
CA LEU A 1211 31.41 6.27 -37.43
C LEU A 1211 30.58 7.03 -38.49
N SER A 1212 30.71 8.35 -38.57
CA SER A 1212 29.93 9.21 -39.47
C SER A 1212 29.98 8.76 -40.93
N GLU A 1213 31.16 8.36 -41.44
CA GLU A 1213 31.28 7.91 -42.85
C GLU A 1213 30.52 6.60 -43.09
N LEU A 1214 30.60 5.64 -42.18
CA LEU A 1214 29.86 4.36 -42.23
C LEU A 1214 28.34 4.58 -42.14
N HIS A 1215 27.90 5.54 -41.31
CA HIS A 1215 26.49 5.92 -41.23
C HIS A 1215 26.00 6.58 -42.51
N ASN A 1216 26.78 7.50 -43.09
CA ASN A 1216 26.43 8.15 -44.36
C ASN A 1216 26.39 7.18 -45.55
N ASN A 1217 27.16 6.09 -45.49
CA ASN A 1217 27.16 5.01 -46.49
C ASN A 1217 26.12 3.90 -46.19
N TYR A 1218 25.34 4.00 -45.11
CA TYR A 1218 24.35 3.02 -44.68
C TYR A 1218 24.89 1.61 -44.40
N GLU A 1219 26.18 1.47 -44.07
CA GLU A 1219 26.83 0.16 -43.83
C GLU A 1219 26.33 -0.52 -42.54
N HIS A 1220 25.77 0.27 -41.63
CA HIS A 1220 25.13 -0.14 -40.38
C HIS A 1220 23.75 -0.80 -40.56
N ILE A 1221 23.15 -0.69 -41.74
CA ILE A 1221 21.78 -1.15 -42.00
C ILE A 1221 21.73 -2.66 -42.28
N ASN A 1222 20.78 -3.33 -41.65
CA ASN A 1222 20.35 -4.68 -42.01
C ASN A 1222 18.89 -4.62 -42.51
N LYS A 1223 18.58 -5.30 -43.60
CA LYS A 1223 17.22 -5.36 -44.17
C LYS A 1223 17.00 -6.66 -44.95
N GLY A 1224 15.78 -7.16 -44.95
CA GLY A 1224 15.32 -8.33 -45.69
C GLY A 1224 13.83 -8.25 -45.97
N ILE A 1225 13.32 -9.14 -46.81
CA ILE A 1225 11.88 -9.28 -47.08
C ILE A 1225 11.53 -10.75 -47.29
N ILE A 1226 10.49 -11.20 -46.61
CA ILE A 1226 9.99 -12.57 -46.65
C ILE A 1226 8.48 -12.50 -46.86
N ALA A 1227 7.95 -13.25 -47.82
CA ALA A 1227 6.52 -13.31 -48.11
C ALA A 1227 5.95 -14.67 -47.68
N TYR A 1228 4.73 -14.68 -47.16
CA TYR A 1228 4.09 -15.85 -46.55
C TYR A 1228 4.07 -17.12 -47.43
N GLN A 1229 4.02 -16.95 -48.76
CA GLN A 1229 3.83 -18.05 -49.71
C GLN A 1229 5.04 -18.34 -50.62
N GLU A 1230 6.22 -17.72 -50.41
CA GLU A 1230 7.37 -17.93 -51.33
C GLU A 1230 8.31 -19.10 -50.99
N ASP A 1231 8.18 -19.82 -49.86
CA ASP A 1231 9.13 -20.91 -49.51
C ASP A 1231 8.49 -22.19 -48.92
N ILE A 1232 7.56 -22.84 -49.64
CA ILE A 1232 7.20 -24.27 -49.41
C ILE A 1232 7.41 -25.14 -50.68
N CYS A 1233 8.01 -24.60 -51.75
CA CYS A 1233 8.37 -25.39 -52.94
C CYS A 1233 9.77 -25.03 -53.46
N ASP A 1234 10.82 -25.55 -52.83
CA ASP A 1234 11.75 -26.55 -53.43
C ASP A 1234 12.79 -27.07 -52.41
#